data_AF-A0A3D9KG20-F1
#
_entry.id   AF-A0A3D9KG20-F1
#
_cell.length_a   1.000
_cell.length_b   1.000
_cell.length_c   1.000
_cell.angle_alpha   90.00
_cell.angle_beta   90.00
_cell.angle_gamma   90.00
#
_symmetry.space_group_name_H-M   'P 1'
#
loop_
_entity.id
_entity.type
_entity.pdbx_description
1 polymer ?
#
loop_
_entity_poly.entity_id
_entity_poly.type
_entity_poly.pdbx_seq_one_letter_code
_entity_poly.pdbx_strand_id
1 'polypeptide(L)'
;MNKRQMDNFLTQRLVGIEEEIEQPGSYEKMSVSGTINHLSVNAGYEFVLHEDILIKALGRIVPVGRQMREVHDLTLWEVKDGAVLAQVSVRTGSNTDALGCKYENLDSPVKLYKGETYRLTSSESKGGDRWLDLLTIEQHREIATVTCGVIGEPGTFPLTRTGNLSEGFGNVTFYMDTDRDILEQPPNLTRLLPPSQAVYTSSSLQGYSMLGAAWHSKLGFPWNRVYLVDGYTQSDRHTLGWSSDHLVDRDHPEWVKIDMGAIQTITAVDLYPRNDHGYEGEHYPVNFSIEVSSDDSSWKVVANVENAEKPSGERQRFEFKAVEARYVRVFCTKLRPHQGEYRVQLRQIEIYNLQLPNAAPVVIETPIARTVTIGALVDEQFGGTTLRSGWDRDLVGADVNTVYPGNYAEMTRHPKARAFTAFRRFPIQRSGNLTVEYRFKLSDLADGIKIQLRNEIVPAIGFVIESGNLCYQEAGGNLKIVQACQPEIDYGMKIVADIVRATINVFINGRHSLFNASFLNETNQIDNFYIEIGGDSPVTVSLSPIRIYTGYLVFEQFLTALSGHLPDDWTSRSLGGEVGVYSLDSYQGPDTYSLKLKDTSTNEKVTVQKSFTASSGHAETGASVWEYKFLLPVKMDGIESALLADSKSAIAIVTYQGAIAYLNSLGQPVPLYRYRHNVWYHMKVVVRFEAATADIYINGKMRGCGVELAARDISYVNQVRFSTSIAAEGDLFLDDILIYEQLPEPDDYVPEPEAASHEPYLLGMQQCSLWREGTCSGYDPVRNNLDRKPVLGWYNEGDLEAVDWEIKYLVEHGIDFLQYCWFGPTLSWRSAIQPIKDTAMTKHALHDGFFYAKYSKRLKFSILWENSDRGIDWMTADKKEEYFKENVFPYWMEYYFKDERYLKVGNKPVLSIYRVENLIEDFGDSSYVKQNIIQWMREQFIQEGFAGVILLCNDVEFEFSHYERIKECGFDYVFSYGQNTQELQSNQKAKAESVDLQMIGVASTNWSIEAWDEPGSYEGYQRDPELFEQDLKWMRNHLMPSFTDNSLGRSMLFFDNWNEYGEGHIIMPTEGMRFAYLDAIRRVFANAGPHKDIVPTALQKSRFDTLYPHGDW
;
A
#
# COMPACT_ATOMS: atom_id res chain seq x y z
N MET A 1 11.01 -19.46 48.49
CA MET A 1 10.95 -20.54 49.49
C MET A 1 12.32 -21.19 49.75
N ASN A 2 12.61 -22.49 49.68
CA ASN A 2 13.85 -23.20 50.09
C ASN A 2 13.78 -24.63 49.52
N LYS A 3 14.83 -25.31 48.97
CA LYS A 3 14.90 -26.68 48.31
C LYS A 3 13.64 -27.32 47.64
N ARG A 4 12.47 -27.22 48.25
CA ARG A 4 11.12 -26.95 47.65
C ARG A 4 11.07 -25.73 46.71
N GLN A 5 12.17 -24.98 46.67
CA GLN A 5 12.48 -23.86 45.80
C GLN A 5 13.61 -24.22 44.81
N MET A 6 13.83 -25.53 44.63
CA MET A 6 14.27 -26.16 43.39
C MET A 6 13.08 -26.29 42.39
N ASP A 7 11.84 -26.27 42.88
CA ASP A 7 10.62 -26.16 42.06
C ASP A 7 10.32 -24.70 41.68
N ASN A 8 10.67 -23.77 42.58
CA ASN A 8 10.94 -22.41 42.17
C ASN A 8 12.20 -22.43 41.32
N PHE A 9 12.07 -21.86 40.14
CA PHE A 9 13.22 -21.32 39.48
C PHE A 9 14.17 -22.47 39.06
N LEU A 10 13.61 -23.42 38.32
CA LEU A 10 14.19 -23.90 37.05
C LEU A 10 14.25 -22.76 36.00
N THR A 11 14.52 -21.53 36.43
CA THR A 11 15.75 -20.88 35.98
C THR A 11 16.82 -21.94 35.69
N GLN A 12 17.41 -21.98 34.53
CA GLN A 12 17.65 -20.85 33.64
C GLN A 12 17.33 -21.32 32.23
N ARG A 13 16.10 -21.07 31.79
CA ARG A 13 15.74 -20.27 30.61
C ARG A 13 16.51 -20.44 29.28
N LEU A 14 17.46 -21.35 29.11
CA LEU A 14 18.28 -21.62 27.91
C LEU A 14 19.48 -22.51 28.30
N VAL A 15 19.41 -23.83 28.17
CA VAL A 15 20.53 -24.71 27.70
C VAL A 15 19.87 -26.01 27.25
N GLY A 16 19.42 -26.12 26.00
CA GLY A 16 20.24 -26.75 24.98
C GLY A 16 19.55 -28.03 24.50
N ILE A 17 18.93 -27.93 23.31
CA ILE A 17 18.84 -28.95 22.26
C ILE A 17 18.93 -30.40 22.74
N GLU A 18 17.83 -31.16 22.62
CA GLU A 18 17.81 -32.38 21.81
C GLU A 18 16.39 -32.99 21.70
N GLU A 19 16.05 -33.32 20.44
CA GLU A 19 14.98 -34.22 19.94
C GLU A 19 13.53 -33.70 19.84
N GLU A 20 13.26 -32.94 18.76
CA GLU A 20 11.93 -32.79 18.18
C GLU A 20 11.75 -33.74 16.97
N ILE A 21 10.86 -34.74 17.13
CA ILE A 21 10.25 -35.50 16.05
C ILE A 21 8.72 -35.43 16.21
N GLU A 22 8.06 -35.07 15.10
CA GLU A 22 6.63 -35.17 14.73
C GLU A 22 5.56 -34.44 15.56
N GLN A 23 4.83 -33.48 14.93
CA GLN A 23 3.38 -33.61 14.61
C GLN A 23 2.70 -32.30 14.09
N PRO A 24 1.52 -32.40 13.44
CA PRO A 24 0.92 -31.41 12.53
C PRO A 24 -0.08 -30.41 13.17
N GLY A 25 -0.40 -29.34 12.41
CA GLY A 25 -1.65 -28.56 12.47
C GLY A 25 -1.69 -27.36 13.43
N SER A 26 -1.47 -26.14 12.93
CA SER A 26 -1.59 -24.89 13.70
C SER A 26 -2.95 -24.20 13.50
N TYR A 27 -3.61 -23.89 14.62
CA TYR A 27 -4.41 -22.66 14.81
C TYR A 27 -3.51 -21.75 15.66
N GLU A 28 -3.15 -20.56 15.19
CA GLU A 28 -2.30 -19.61 15.94
C GLU A 28 -2.87 -18.18 15.91
N LYS A 29 -3.34 -17.73 17.08
CA LYS A 29 -2.78 -16.57 17.79
C LYS A 29 -2.98 -16.78 19.30
N MET A 30 -1.94 -17.30 19.96
CA MET A 30 -1.58 -17.09 21.38
C MET A 30 -0.10 -17.49 21.49
N SER A 31 0.80 -16.51 21.60
CA SER A 31 2.26 -16.67 21.66
C SER A 31 2.71 -17.38 22.95
N VAL A 32 3.74 -18.24 23.11
CA VAL A 32 4.52 -19.25 22.34
C VAL A 32 5.19 -20.20 23.39
N SER A 33 5.53 -21.45 23.02
CA SER A 33 6.64 -22.31 23.53
C SER A 33 6.43 -23.31 24.67
N GLY A 34 6.72 -24.59 24.37
CA GLY A 34 6.89 -25.66 25.36
C GLY A 34 5.62 -26.45 25.68
N THR A 35 5.57 -27.72 25.28
CA THR A 35 4.56 -28.67 25.77
C THR A 35 5.10 -29.41 26.99
N ILE A 36 4.40 -29.38 28.13
CA ILE A 36 4.80 -30.02 29.38
C ILE A 36 3.98 -31.30 29.59
N ASN A 37 4.64 -32.40 29.96
CA ASN A 37 3.98 -33.60 30.46
C ASN A 37 4.84 -34.39 31.48
N HIS A 38 5.95 -33.84 31.97
CA HIS A 38 6.85 -34.54 32.88
C HIS A 38 6.50 -34.32 34.37
N LEU A 39 5.40 -33.62 34.66
CA LEU A 39 4.94 -33.23 35.99
C LEU A 39 3.50 -33.71 36.25
N SER A 40 3.16 -33.97 37.52
CA SER A 40 1.78 -34.20 37.96
C SER A 40 1.32 -33.02 38.82
N VAL A 41 0.43 -32.18 38.30
CA VAL A 41 0.09 -30.86 38.88
C VAL A 41 -1.34 -30.43 38.56
N ASN A 42 -1.89 -29.47 39.31
CA ASN A 42 -2.98 -28.62 38.83
C ASN A 42 -2.36 -27.41 38.12
N ALA A 43 -2.57 -27.24 36.82
CA ALA A 43 -1.99 -26.16 36.00
C ALA A 43 -3.09 -25.28 35.39
N GLY A 44 -2.93 -23.96 35.44
CA GLY A 44 -3.97 -23.02 35.05
C GLY A 44 -3.54 -21.55 35.05
N TYR A 45 -4.51 -20.67 35.17
CA TYR A 45 -4.29 -19.23 35.36
C TYR A 45 -5.21 -18.63 36.44
N GLU A 46 -4.78 -17.49 36.95
CA GLU A 46 -5.56 -16.63 37.84
C GLU A 46 -6.14 -15.45 37.06
N PHE A 47 -7.38 -15.09 37.35
CA PHE A 47 -8.07 -13.98 36.68
C PHE A 47 -8.95 -13.17 37.63
N VAL A 48 -9.10 -11.89 37.31
CA VAL A 48 -9.98 -10.94 38.01
C VAL A 48 -11.10 -10.52 37.07
N LEU A 49 -12.35 -10.69 37.49
CA LEU A 49 -13.50 -10.39 36.63
C LEU A 49 -13.78 -8.90 36.48
N HIS A 50 -14.17 -8.48 35.28
CA HIS A 50 -14.62 -7.12 34.97
C HIS A 50 -16.12 -6.93 35.19
N GLU A 51 -16.88 -8.03 35.31
CA GLU A 51 -18.32 -8.06 35.54
C GLU A 51 -18.78 -9.33 36.28
N ASP A 52 -20.03 -9.33 36.77
CA ASP A 52 -20.65 -10.53 37.34
C ASP A 52 -20.98 -11.50 36.20
N ILE A 53 -20.49 -12.74 36.25
CA ILE A 53 -20.73 -13.75 35.22
C ILE A 53 -21.36 -15.01 35.78
N LEU A 54 -22.14 -15.71 34.96
CA LEU A 54 -22.72 -17.01 35.31
C LEU A 54 -22.07 -18.11 34.47
N ILE A 55 -21.22 -18.92 35.08
CA ILE A 55 -20.52 -20.03 34.41
C ILE A 55 -21.41 -21.27 34.38
N LYS A 56 -21.54 -21.89 33.21
CA LYS A 56 -22.36 -23.10 32.97
C LYS A 56 -21.55 -24.34 32.61
N ALA A 57 -20.33 -24.19 32.11
CA ALA A 57 -19.48 -25.30 31.74
C ALA A 57 -18.00 -24.93 31.87
N LEU A 58 -17.14 -25.93 32.02
CA LEU A 58 -15.68 -25.76 31.96
C LEU A 58 -15.14 -26.61 30.81
N GLY A 59 -14.14 -26.08 30.11
CA GLY A 59 -13.58 -26.67 28.89
C GLY A 59 -12.06 -26.77 28.89
N ARG A 60 -11.57 -27.80 28.20
CA ARG A 60 -10.16 -28.03 27.91
C ARG A 60 -9.90 -27.96 26.40
N ILE A 61 -9.01 -27.08 25.98
CA ILE A 61 -8.57 -26.95 24.59
C ILE A 61 -7.74 -28.19 24.21
N VAL A 62 -8.11 -28.84 23.10
CA VAL A 62 -7.36 -29.95 22.52
C VAL A 62 -6.66 -29.43 21.25
N PRO A 63 -5.32 -29.37 21.21
CA PRO A 63 -4.59 -28.88 20.05
C PRO A 63 -4.93 -29.67 18.79
N VAL A 64 -5.01 -28.96 17.66
CA VAL A 64 -5.41 -29.54 16.37
C VAL A 64 -4.46 -30.65 15.95
N GLY A 65 -5.01 -31.76 15.45
CA GLY A 65 -4.24 -32.96 15.09
C GLY A 65 -3.92 -33.90 16.26
N ARG A 66 -4.29 -33.57 17.51
CA ARG A 66 -4.08 -34.44 18.68
C ARG A 66 -5.38 -34.95 19.27
N GLN A 67 -5.32 -36.08 19.98
CA GLN A 67 -6.44 -36.62 20.76
C GLN A 67 -6.07 -36.62 22.25
N MET A 68 -7.03 -36.21 23.08
CA MET A 68 -6.95 -36.30 24.53
C MET A 68 -7.10 -37.76 24.96
N ARG A 69 -6.11 -38.28 25.68
CA ARG A 69 -5.97 -39.69 26.08
C ARG A 69 -6.35 -39.92 27.54
N GLU A 70 -6.23 -38.89 28.37
CA GLU A 70 -6.51 -38.95 29.80
C GLU A 70 -7.76 -38.14 30.18
N VAL A 71 -8.22 -38.35 31.40
CA VAL A 71 -9.30 -37.57 32.01
C VAL A 71 -8.65 -36.42 32.77
N HIS A 72 -9.15 -35.21 32.56
CA HIS A 72 -8.65 -34.00 33.22
C HIS A 72 -9.76 -33.37 34.06
N ASP A 73 -9.51 -33.22 35.36
CA ASP A 73 -10.39 -32.49 36.26
C ASP A 73 -10.11 -30.99 36.15
N LEU A 74 -11.04 -30.27 35.52
CA LEU A 74 -11.03 -28.81 35.52
C LEU A 74 -11.70 -28.30 36.77
N THR A 75 -11.01 -27.45 37.51
CA THR A 75 -11.46 -26.92 38.79
C THR A 75 -11.42 -25.41 38.79
N LEU A 76 -12.55 -24.80 39.11
CA LEU A 76 -12.71 -23.37 39.34
C LEU A 76 -12.64 -23.09 40.85
N TRP A 77 -11.71 -22.23 41.24
CA TRP A 77 -11.41 -21.93 42.64
C TRP A 77 -11.72 -20.48 42.99
N GLU A 78 -12.21 -20.25 44.20
CA GLU A 78 -12.24 -18.92 44.82
C GLU A 78 -10.89 -18.64 45.48
N VAL A 79 -10.26 -17.51 45.15
CA VAL A 79 -8.93 -17.20 45.70
C VAL A 79 -8.99 -16.75 47.16
N LYS A 80 -10.11 -16.18 47.60
CA LYS A 80 -10.29 -15.60 48.93
C LYS A 80 -10.08 -16.61 50.06
N ASP A 81 -10.58 -17.83 49.91
CA ASP A 81 -10.50 -18.90 50.91
C ASP A 81 -10.05 -20.26 50.34
N GLY A 82 -9.82 -20.35 49.03
CA GLY A 82 -9.38 -21.56 48.35
C GLY A 82 -10.50 -22.57 48.08
N ALA A 83 -11.77 -22.18 48.23
CA ALA A 83 -12.90 -23.07 48.00
C ALA A 83 -13.01 -23.52 46.52
N VAL A 84 -13.39 -24.78 46.30
CA VAL A 84 -13.79 -25.27 44.98
C VAL A 84 -15.20 -24.79 44.70
N LEU A 85 -15.35 -23.90 43.72
CA LEU A 85 -16.65 -23.38 43.28
C LEU A 85 -17.31 -24.31 42.26
N ALA A 86 -16.50 -24.94 41.41
CA ALA A 86 -16.98 -25.85 40.37
C ALA A 86 -15.88 -26.84 39.97
N GLN A 87 -16.25 -28.08 39.64
CA GLN A 87 -15.32 -29.06 39.09
C GLN A 87 -16.02 -29.98 38.08
N VAL A 88 -15.36 -30.27 36.97
CA VAL A 88 -15.81 -31.26 35.97
C VAL A 88 -14.65 -32.10 35.48
N SER A 89 -14.93 -33.34 35.08
CA SER A 89 -13.94 -34.25 34.49
C SER A 89 -14.13 -34.31 32.98
N VAL A 90 -13.29 -33.61 32.23
CA VAL A 90 -13.30 -33.66 30.76
C VAL A 90 -12.54 -34.91 30.28
N ARG A 91 -13.16 -35.67 29.37
CA ARG A 91 -12.69 -36.95 28.82
C ARG A 91 -12.82 -36.96 27.29
N THR A 92 -12.22 -37.93 26.61
CA THR A 92 -12.22 -38.00 25.13
C THR A 92 -13.64 -37.89 24.52
N GLY A 93 -14.65 -38.45 25.21
CA GLY A 93 -16.06 -38.41 24.83
C GLY A 93 -16.88 -37.19 25.30
N SER A 94 -16.27 -36.19 25.94
CA SER A 94 -16.96 -34.96 26.35
C SER A 94 -17.38 -34.11 25.14
N ASN A 95 -18.34 -33.20 25.35
CA ASN A 95 -18.86 -32.31 24.30
C ASN A 95 -17.72 -31.54 23.64
N THR A 96 -17.85 -31.24 22.35
CA THR A 96 -16.81 -30.52 21.58
C THR A 96 -17.47 -29.34 20.89
N ASP A 97 -16.90 -28.15 21.06
CA ASP A 97 -17.36 -26.95 20.35
C ASP A 97 -16.80 -26.88 18.91
N ALA A 98 -17.20 -25.85 18.17
CA ALA A 98 -16.76 -25.64 16.78
C ALA A 98 -15.25 -25.35 16.64
N LEU A 99 -14.56 -25.04 17.74
CA LEU A 99 -13.13 -24.72 17.81
C LEU A 99 -12.30 -25.92 18.31
N GLY A 100 -12.93 -27.07 18.59
CA GLY A 100 -12.26 -28.28 19.06
C GLY A 100 -12.01 -28.35 20.57
N CYS A 101 -12.56 -27.42 21.37
CA CYS A 101 -12.49 -27.46 22.83
C CYS A 101 -13.41 -28.55 23.40
N LYS A 102 -12.88 -29.41 24.27
CA LYS A 102 -13.65 -30.44 24.97
C LYS A 102 -14.23 -29.88 26.26
N TYR A 103 -15.54 -29.95 26.50
CA TYR A 103 -16.15 -29.37 27.69
C TYR A 103 -17.23 -30.26 28.32
N GLU A 104 -17.49 -30.02 29.60
CA GLU A 104 -18.56 -30.65 30.37
C GLU A 104 -19.40 -29.57 31.07
N ASN A 105 -20.72 -29.76 31.08
CA ASN A 105 -21.64 -28.86 31.76
C ASN A 105 -21.53 -29.03 33.28
N LEU A 106 -21.71 -27.94 34.02
CA LEU A 106 -21.85 -27.97 35.47
C LEU A 106 -23.24 -28.48 35.85
N ASP A 107 -23.32 -29.30 36.90
CA ASP A 107 -24.60 -29.77 37.48
C ASP A 107 -25.49 -28.60 37.94
N SER A 108 -24.88 -27.46 38.27
CA SER A 108 -25.56 -26.19 38.53
C SER A 108 -24.65 -25.03 38.13
N PRO A 109 -25.18 -23.98 37.47
CA PRO A 109 -24.39 -22.82 37.10
C PRO A 109 -23.77 -22.12 38.32
N VAL A 110 -22.56 -21.60 38.17
CA VAL A 110 -21.79 -20.94 39.24
C VAL A 110 -21.68 -19.46 38.92
N LYS A 111 -22.22 -18.62 39.82
CA LYS A 111 -22.13 -17.17 39.67
C LYS A 111 -20.82 -16.67 40.26
N LEU A 112 -20.06 -15.93 39.47
CA LEU A 112 -18.87 -15.21 39.89
C LEU A 112 -19.14 -13.70 39.89
N TYR A 113 -18.43 -12.98 40.73
CA TYR A 113 -18.66 -11.56 40.98
C TYR A 113 -17.54 -10.68 40.44
N LYS A 114 -17.92 -9.51 39.91
CA LYS A 114 -17.00 -8.47 39.45
C LYS A 114 -15.97 -8.11 40.51
N GLY A 115 -14.71 -7.98 40.10
CA GLY A 115 -13.61 -7.55 40.97
C GLY A 115 -13.07 -8.62 41.91
N GLU A 116 -13.74 -9.77 42.01
CA GLU A 116 -13.23 -10.93 42.74
C GLU A 116 -12.22 -11.71 41.89
N THR A 117 -11.31 -12.42 42.57
CA THR A 117 -10.22 -13.17 41.93
C THR A 117 -10.50 -14.66 41.99
N TYR A 118 -10.34 -15.33 40.85
CA TYR A 118 -10.58 -16.76 40.69
C TYR A 118 -9.39 -17.44 40.02
N ARG A 119 -9.29 -18.76 40.17
CA ARG A 119 -8.33 -19.58 39.41
C ARG A 119 -9.08 -20.66 38.66
N LEU A 120 -8.68 -20.91 37.42
CA LEU A 120 -9.15 -22.07 36.66
C LEU A 120 -7.93 -22.95 36.37
N THR A 121 -8.00 -24.22 36.77
CA THR A 121 -6.90 -25.18 36.57
C THR A 121 -7.39 -26.49 36.00
N SER A 122 -6.50 -27.23 35.33
CA SER A 122 -6.68 -28.62 34.96
C SER A 122 -5.70 -29.51 35.71
N SER A 123 -6.15 -30.71 36.11
CA SER A 123 -5.28 -31.75 36.64
C SER A 123 -4.47 -32.40 35.53
N GLU A 124 -3.15 -32.38 35.63
CA GLU A 124 -2.20 -32.94 34.66
C GLU A 124 -1.41 -34.08 35.30
N SER A 125 -1.16 -35.15 34.54
CA SER A 125 -0.42 -36.32 34.98
C SER A 125 0.97 -36.38 34.35
N LYS A 126 1.95 -36.93 35.07
CA LYS A 126 3.28 -37.18 34.52
C LYS A 126 3.21 -38.32 33.50
N GLY A 127 3.67 -38.05 32.28
CA GLY A 127 3.59 -38.95 31.14
C GLY A 127 2.25 -38.90 30.39
N GLY A 128 1.31 -38.07 30.87
CA GLY A 128 -0.04 -37.93 30.31
C GLY A 128 -0.11 -36.97 29.11
N ASP A 129 -1.32 -36.48 28.84
CA ASP A 129 -1.56 -35.49 27.78
C ASP A 129 -0.72 -34.23 28.01
N ARG A 130 -0.23 -33.65 26.91
CA ARG A 130 0.61 -32.46 26.99
C ARG A 130 -0.23 -31.22 27.24
N TRP A 131 0.25 -30.35 28.12
CA TRP A 131 -0.35 -29.05 28.43
C TRP A 131 0.63 -27.90 28.13
N LEU A 132 0.10 -26.69 27.96
CA LEU A 132 0.84 -25.53 27.44
C LEU A 132 1.43 -24.66 28.56
N ASP A 133 2.60 -24.09 28.28
CA ASP A 133 3.16 -22.91 28.94
C ASP A 133 2.86 -21.70 28.03
N LEU A 134 1.85 -20.90 28.38
CA LEU A 134 1.29 -19.85 27.53
C LEU A 134 1.91 -18.49 27.90
N LEU A 135 2.64 -17.88 26.94
CA LEU A 135 3.23 -16.54 27.14
C LEU A 135 2.17 -15.42 27.04
N THR A 136 1.03 -15.65 26.38
CA THR A 136 -0.14 -14.75 26.42
C THR A 136 -1.47 -15.51 26.31
N ILE A 137 -2.45 -15.09 27.10
CA ILE A 137 -3.84 -15.57 27.14
C ILE A 137 -4.75 -14.37 26.83
N GLU A 138 -5.12 -14.23 25.56
CA GLU A 138 -5.85 -13.05 25.07
C GLU A 138 -7.38 -13.23 25.11
N GLN A 139 -7.87 -14.48 25.15
CA GLN A 139 -9.29 -14.82 25.00
C GLN A 139 -10.21 -14.35 26.13
N HIS A 140 -9.66 -13.88 27.26
CA HIS A 140 -10.45 -13.46 28.42
C HIS A 140 -10.55 -11.95 28.59
N ARG A 141 -9.84 -11.12 27.80
CA ARG A 141 -9.65 -9.68 28.08
C ARG A 141 -10.94 -8.85 28.12
N GLU A 142 -12.02 -9.32 27.51
CA GLU A 142 -13.32 -8.63 27.52
C GLU A 142 -14.09 -8.80 28.84
N ILE A 143 -13.88 -9.91 29.56
CA ILE A 143 -14.65 -10.28 30.76
C ILE A 143 -13.79 -10.45 32.02
N ALA A 144 -12.48 -10.66 31.86
CA ALA A 144 -11.53 -10.85 32.96
C ALA A 144 -10.10 -10.43 32.59
N THR A 145 -9.36 -9.89 33.55
CA THR A 145 -7.90 -9.73 33.43
C THR A 145 -7.23 -11.00 33.95
N VAL A 146 -6.51 -11.72 33.09
CA VAL A 146 -5.59 -12.80 33.53
C VAL A 146 -4.36 -12.17 34.18
N THR A 147 -4.16 -12.45 35.46
CA THR A 147 -3.12 -11.79 36.27
C THR A 147 -1.79 -12.53 36.27
N CYS A 148 -1.81 -13.87 36.22
CA CYS A 148 -0.62 -14.73 36.16
C CYS A 148 -1.01 -16.20 35.97
N GLY A 149 -0.03 -17.04 35.63
CA GLY A 149 -0.16 -18.50 35.66
C GLY A 149 -0.14 -19.06 37.08
N VAL A 150 -0.81 -20.20 37.27
CA VAL A 150 -0.84 -20.91 38.55
C VAL A 150 -0.55 -22.39 38.42
N ILE A 151 0.17 -22.93 39.39
CA ILE A 151 0.52 -24.35 39.47
C ILE A 151 0.44 -24.86 40.91
N GLY A 152 0.01 -26.11 41.11
CA GLY A 152 -0.16 -26.69 42.45
C GLY A 152 -0.10 -28.22 42.50
N GLU A 153 -0.06 -28.78 43.71
CA GLU A 153 -0.14 -30.23 43.90
C GLU A 153 -1.54 -30.74 43.45
N PRO A 154 -1.65 -31.90 42.77
CA PRO A 154 -2.92 -32.44 42.31
C PRO A 154 -3.97 -32.52 43.44
N GLY A 155 -5.19 -32.10 43.15
CA GLY A 155 -6.30 -32.12 44.11
C GLY A 155 -6.25 -31.05 45.21
N THR A 156 -5.34 -30.08 45.13
CA THR A 156 -5.22 -28.97 46.10
C THR A 156 -5.37 -27.60 45.43
N PHE A 157 -5.72 -26.58 46.23
CA PHE A 157 -5.76 -25.20 45.76
C PHE A 157 -4.35 -24.75 45.31
N PRO A 158 -4.18 -24.25 44.08
CA PRO A 158 -2.87 -24.03 43.47
C PRO A 158 -2.16 -22.79 44.04
N LEU A 159 -1.41 -22.92 45.13
CA LEU A 159 -0.82 -21.79 45.87
C LEU A 159 0.29 -21.03 45.12
N THR A 160 0.93 -21.65 44.13
CA THR A 160 2.08 -21.05 43.42
C THR A 160 1.60 -20.23 42.23
N ARG A 161 1.97 -18.95 42.19
CA ARG A 161 1.73 -18.00 41.08
C ARG A 161 3.05 -17.74 40.35
N THR A 162 3.05 -17.76 39.02
CA THR A 162 4.25 -17.49 38.19
C THR A 162 3.87 -16.80 36.88
N GLY A 163 4.82 -16.08 36.27
CA GLY A 163 4.61 -15.37 35.01
C GLY A 163 4.08 -13.93 35.15
N ASN A 164 4.05 -13.19 34.04
CA ASN A 164 3.56 -11.81 33.92
C ASN A 164 2.05 -11.76 33.56
N LEU A 165 1.51 -10.54 33.45
CA LEU A 165 0.12 -10.29 33.05
C LEU A 165 -0.20 -10.98 31.70
N SER A 166 -1.33 -11.66 31.62
CA SER A 166 -1.73 -12.51 30.48
C SER A 166 -0.94 -13.83 30.33
N GLU A 167 0.00 -14.20 31.18
CA GLU A 167 0.64 -15.54 31.11
C GLU A 167 -0.19 -16.60 31.86
N GLY A 168 -0.12 -17.87 31.45
CA GLY A 168 -0.79 -18.96 32.14
C GLY A 168 -0.35 -20.37 31.75
N PHE A 169 -0.86 -21.37 32.46
CA PHE A 169 -0.57 -22.77 32.19
C PHE A 169 -1.83 -23.57 31.89
N GLY A 170 -1.66 -24.74 31.28
CA GLY A 170 -2.78 -25.62 31.04
C GLY A 170 -3.64 -25.17 29.85
N ASN A 171 -4.58 -26.01 29.46
CA ASN A 171 -5.43 -25.77 28.29
C ASN A 171 -6.86 -25.45 28.72
N VAL A 172 -7.11 -24.58 29.69
CA VAL A 172 -8.43 -24.46 30.35
C VAL A 172 -9.23 -23.21 29.96
N THR A 173 -10.55 -23.33 29.89
CA THR A 173 -11.52 -22.23 29.62
C THR A 173 -12.87 -22.48 30.30
N PHE A 174 -13.80 -21.52 30.25
CA PHE A 174 -15.15 -21.61 30.82
C PHE A 174 -16.22 -20.99 29.91
N TYR A 175 -17.47 -21.42 30.07
CA TYR A 175 -18.62 -20.99 29.24
C TYR A 175 -19.70 -20.31 30.11
N MET A 176 -20.40 -19.31 29.57
CA MET A 176 -21.38 -18.49 30.29
C MET A 176 -22.79 -18.52 29.68
N ASP A 177 -23.79 -18.02 30.41
CA ASP A 177 -25.19 -17.92 29.96
C ASP A 177 -25.54 -16.51 29.44
N THR A 178 -25.37 -16.24 28.15
CA THR A 178 -25.95 -15.04 27.52
C THR A 178 -26.38 -15.30 26.08
N ASP A 179 -27.70 -15.40 25.87
CA ASP A 179 -28.38 -14.98 24.64
C ASP A 179 -28.63 -13.45 24.70
N ARG A 180 -27.55 -12.66 24.65
CA ARG A 180 -27.57 -11.22 24.32
C ARG A 180 -26.33 -10.92 23.47
N ASP A 181 -26.34 -10.39 22.24
CA ASP A 181 -27.37 -9.82 21.35
C ASP A 181 -28.71 -9.40 21.97
N ILE A 182 -28.79 -8.09 22.27
CA ILE A 182 -29.99 -7.26 22.49
C ILE A 182 -30.46 -7.08 23.95
N LEU A 183 -30.12 -5.88 24.44
CA LEU A 183 -30.86 -4.95 25.32
C LEU A 183 -31.17 -5.34 26.76
N GLU A 184 -30.38 -4.77 27.67
CA GLU A 184 -30.80 -3.70 28.58
C GLU A 184 -29.54 -3.35 29.40
N GLN A 185 -28.84 -2.29 29.00
CA GLN A 185 -27.68 -1.75 29.72
C GLN A 185 -28.09 -0.50 30.53
N PRO A 186 -27.51 -0.28 31.72
CA PRO A 186 -27.41 1.05 32.32
C PRO A 186 -26.49 1.95 31.47
N PRO A 187 -26.53 3.28 31.65
CA PRO A 187 -26.01 4.23 30.67
C PRO A 187 -24.50 4.12 30.38
N ASN A 188 -24.16 3.92 29.11
CA ASN A 188 -22.79 3.92 28.58
C ASN A 188 -22.22 5.34 28.46
N LEU A 189 -20.94 5.48 28.85
CA LEU A 189 -20.08 6.62 28.55
C LEU A 189 -19.64 6.57 27.08
N THR A 190 -19.93 7.59 26.27
CA THR A 190 -19.32 7.72 24.93
C THR A 190 -18.05 8.55 25.04
N ARG A 191 -16.90 7.91 24.82
CA ARG A 191 -15.64 8.62 24.55
C ARG A 191 -15.79 9.31 23.20
N LEU A 192 -15.67 10.64 23.17
CA LEU A 192 -15.55 11.35 21.90
C LEU A 192 -14.19 10.90 21.35
N LEU A 193 -14.19 10.33 20.13
CA LEU A 193 -13.11 9.55 19.48
C LEU A 193 -11.67 9.91 19.92
N PRO A 194 -10.74 8.93 19.97
CA PRO A 194 -9.36 9.19 20.38
C PRO A 194 -8.78 10.38 19.60
N PRO A 195 -8.08 11.30 20.26
CA PRO A 195 -7.45 12.43 19.59
C PRO A 195 -6.19 11.97 18.83
N SER A 196 -6.37 11.20 17.76
CA SER A 196 -5.37 11.07 16.68
C SER A 196 -5.54 12.15 15.61
N GLN A 197 -6.45 13.12 15.84
CA GLN A 197 -6.81 14.19 14.90
C GLN A 197 -6.95 15.57 15.55
N ALA A 198 -6.66 15.70 16.85
CA ALA A 198 -6.72 17.00 17.49
C ALA A 198 -5.43 17.79 17.24
N VAL A 199 -5.56 19.09 17.00
CA VAL A 199 -4.41 20.01 16.88
C VAL A 199 -4.08 20.53 18.28
N TYR A 200 -2.81 20.46 18.68
CA TYR A 200 -2.37 20.79 20.04
C TYR A 200 -1.50 22.03 20.06
N THR A 201 -1.69 22.85 21.08
CA THR A 201 -0.79 23.97 21.39
C THR A 201 -0.50 23.98 22.89
N SER A 202 0.71 24.37 23.28
CA SER A 202 1.13 24.51 24.69
C SER A 202 1.86 25.83 24.93
N SER A 203 1.97 26.22 26.20
CA SER A 203 2.68 27.44 26.67
C SER A 203 4.13 27.56 26.18
N SER A 204 4.78 26.44 25.87
CA SER A 204 6.17 26.37 25.39
C SER A 204 6.44 27.08 24.06
N LEU A 205 5.41 27.60 23.36
CA LEU A 205 5.56 28.38 22.13
C LEU A 205 5.43 29.90 22.28
N GLN A 206 4.89 30.42 23.39
CA GLN A 206 4.67 31.88 23.53
C GLN A 206 5.85 32.65 24.16
N GLY A 207 6.94 31.96 24.52
CA GLY A 207 8.01 32.51 25.35
C GLY A 207 9.25 33.07 24.66
N TYR A 208 9.41 33.01 23.32
CA TYR A 208 10.60 33.56 22.66
C TYR A 208 10.25 34.64 21.65
N SER A 209 10.23 35.88 22.14
CA SER A 209 10.49 37.05 21.30
C SER A 209 11.91 36.94 20.73
N MET A 210 11.99 37.02 19.41
CA MET A 210 13.09 37.46 18.54
C MET A 210 14.51 37.63 19.15
N LEU A 211 15.47 37.10 18.39
CA LEU A 211 16.92 37.37 18.34
C LEU A 211 17.81 36.37 19.10
N GLY A 212 18.43 35.47 18.32
CA GLY A 212 19.62 34.75 18.73
C GLY A 212 19.47 33.24 18.57
N ALA A 213 20.20 32.67 17.60
CA ALA A 213 20.35 31.24 17.45
C ALA A 213 20.84 30.60 18.76
N ALA A 214 20.02 29.71 19.32
CA ALA A 214 20.45 28.67 20.24
C ALA A 214 19.44 27.53 20.14
N TRP A 215 19.91 26.40 19.63
CA TRP A 215 19.24 25.12 19.63
C TRP A 215 18.74 24.77 21.04
N HIS A 216 17.46 24.37 21.15
CA HIS A 216 16.85 23.43 22.11
C HIS A 216 15.41 23.87 22.44
N SER A 217 14.42 23.33 21.74
CA SER A 217 13.15 22.97 22.35
C SER A 217 13.06 21.45 22.35
N LYS A 218 13.70 20.81 23.34
CA LYS A 218 13.61 19.36 23.57
C LYS A 218 12.18 19.00 24.00
N LEU A 219 11.35 18.57 23.06
CA LEU A 219 10.41 17.47 23.27
C LEU A 219 10.92 16.29 22.46
N GLY A 220 12.12 15.83 22.82
CA GLY A 220 12.70 14.59 22.30
C GLY A 220 12.39 13.44 23.25
N PHE A 221 12.48 12.23 22.70
CA PHE A 221 12.33 10.95 23.40
C PHE A 221 12.83 11.02 24.87
N PRO A 222 12.01 10.61 25.87
CA PRO A 222 10.74 9.88 25.76
C PRO A 222 9.46 10.74 25.92
N TRP A 223 9.52 12.08 25.81
CA TRP A 223 8.37 12.98 26.01
C TRP A 223 7.88 13.59 24.68
N ASN A 224 6.58 13.47 24.37
CA ASN A 224 5.99 14.00 23.14
C ASN A 224 4.54 14.46 23.37
N ARG A 225 4.10 15.52 22.68
CA ARG A 225 2.72 16.03 22.71
C ARG A 225 1.69 15.01 22.21
N VAL A 226 2.05 14.16 21.24
CA VAL A 226 1.15 13.11 20.71
C VAL A 226 0.78 12.10 21.78
N TYR A 227 1.64 11.88 22.77
CA TYR A 227 1.34 10.94 23.87
C TYR A 227 0.25 11.46 24.80
N LEU A 228 -0.07 12.76 24.81
CA LEU A 228 -1.16 13.28 25.63
C LEU A 228 -2.55 12.79 25.17
N VAL A 229 -2.63 12.14 24.01
CA VAL A 229 -3.89 11.81 23.34
C VAL A 229 -3.87 10.45 22.62
N ASP A 230 -2.75 9.74 22.63
CA ASP A 230 -2.51 8.51 21.86
C ASP A 230 -3.43 7.32 22.23
N GLY A 231 -4.17 7.44 23.35
CA GLY A 231 -5.09 6.42 23.83
C GLY A 231 -4.45 5.43 24.79
N TYR A 232 -3.14 5.54 25.00
CA TYR A 232 -2.41 4.76 25.96
C TYR A 232 -2.39 5.50 27.29
N THR A 233 -2.74 4.78 28.37
CA THR A 233 -2.84 5.37 29.70
C THR A 233 -1.68 4.98 30.59
N GLN A 234 -0.68 4.27 30.07
CA GLN A 234 0.49 3.79 30.78
C GLN A 234 1.76 4.32 30.13
N SER A 235 2.68 4.84 30.93
CA SER A 235 4.03 5.21 30.50
C SER A 235 4.89 3.97 30.35
N ASP A 236 5.73 3.91 29.32
CA ASP A 236 6.75 2.88 29.13
C ASP A 236 8.15 3.48 28.92
N ARG A 237 9.17 2.63 28.70
CA ARG A 237 10.57 3.09 28.55
C ARG A 237 10.80 4.03 27.36
N HIS A 238 9.87 4.07 26.41
CA HIS A 238 9.93 4.79 25.15
C HIS A 238 8.88 5.91 25.06
N THR A 239 7.75 5.79 25.77
CA THR A 239 6.62 6.73 25.74
C THR A 239 6.21 7.14 27.16
N LEU A 240 6.73 8.27 27.66
CA LEU A 240 6.43 8.71 29.03
C LEU A 240 5.17 9.58 29.15
N GLY A 241 4.77 10.26 28.08
CA GLY A 241 3.66 11.22 28.06
C GLY A 241 4.09 12.58 27.52
N TRP A 242 3.42 13.64 27.98
CA TRP A 242 3.74 15.04 27.69
C TRP A 242 4.36 15.75 28.90
N SER A 243 5.28 16.66 28.64
CA SER A 243 5.89 17.56 29.62
C SER A 243 5.83 19.01 29.11
N SER A 244 5.53 19.97 29.97
CA SER A 244 5.84 21.38 29.70
C SER A 244 7.35 21.63 29.79
N ASP A 245 7.78 22.81 29.35
CA ASP A 245 9.19 23.23 29.45
C ASP A 245 9.63 23.36 30.92
N HIS A 246 10.94 23.28 31.14
CA HIS A 246 11.60 23.32 32.45
C HIS A 246 12.12 24.74 32.74
N LEU A 247 11.26 25.62 33.21
CA LEU A 247 11.73 26.90 33.74
C LEU A 247 12.15 26.72 35.21
N VAL A 248 13.45 26.93 35.44
CA VAL A 248 14.14 26.61 36.69
C VAL A 248 13.91 27.69 37.73
N ASP A 249 13.59 27.24 38.95
CA ASP A 249 13.57 27.95 40.25
C ASP A 249 12.26 28.55 40.79
N ARG A 250 11.20 28.74 39.98
CA ARG A 250 9.93 29.32 40.49
C ARG A 250 8.65 28.79 39.83
N ASP A 251 7.60 28.80 40.63
CA ASP A 251 6.22 28.54 40.22
C ASP A 251 5.71 29.57 39.18
N HIS A 252 4.98 29.11 38.17
CA HIS A 252 4.48 29.91 37.05
C HIS A 252 3.23 29.25 36.41
N PRO A 253 2.41 30.00 35.65
CA PRO A 253 1.28 29.41 34.93
C PRO A 253 1.74 28.55 33.75
N GLU A 254 1.09 27.40 33.55
CA GLU A 254 1.34 26.47 32.43
C GLU A 254 0.02 25.97 31.86
N TRP A 255 -0.02 25.61 30.58
CA TRP A 255 -1.24 25.11 29.97
C TRP A 255 -1.02 24.17 28.78
N VAL A 256 -2.01 23.30 28.57
CA VAL A 256 -2.13 22.43 27.38
C VAL A 256 -3.54 22.50 26.83
N LYS A 257 -3.66 22.61 25.50
CA LYS A 257 -4.94 22.74 24.78
C LYS A 257 -5.11 21.63 23.74
N ILE A 258 -6.32 21.09 23.66
CA ILE A 258 -6.79 20.09 22.70
C ILE A 258 -7.87 20.74 21.81
N ASP A 259 -7.68 20.72 20.48
CA ASP A 259 -8.70 21.07 19.49
C ASP A 259 -9.36 19.82 18.91
N MET A 260 -10.64 19.55 19.19
CA MET A 260 -11.36 18.38 18.69
C MET A 260 -11.77 18.44 17.20
N GLY A 261 -11.35 19.46 16.46
CA GLY A 261 -11.61 19.64 15.02
C GLY A 261 -13.00 20.18 14.67
N ALA A 262 -14.00 19.94 15.52
CA ALA A 262 -15.35 20.47 15.41
C ALA A 262 -15.96 20.75 16.80
N ILE A 263 -17.03 21.54 16.84
CA ILE A 263 -17.82 21.75 18.07
C ILE A 263 -18.51 20.42 18.42
N GLN A 264 -18.31 19.94 19.65
CA GLN A 264 -18.94 18.74 20.19
C GLN A 264 -19.53 19.01 21.59
N THR A 265 -20.52 18.21 21.97
CA THR A 265 -21.07 18.22 23.33
C THR A 265 -20.13 17.46 24.28
N ILE A 266 -19.54 18.16 25.26
CA ILE A 266 -18.63 17.60 26.25
C ILE A 266 -19.28 17.59 27.62
N THR A 267 -19.02 16.56 28.41
CA THR A 267 -19.54 16.37 29.77
C THR A 267 -18.50 15.91 30.78
N ALA A 268 -17.36 15.39 30.33
CA ALA A 268 -16.28 15.05 31.24
C ALA A 268 -14.91 15.11 30.56
N VAL A 269 -13.88 15.31 31.37
CA VAL A 269 -12.47 15.24 30.99
C VAL A 269 -11.73 14.36 32.00
N ASP A 270 -10.92 13.43 31.51
CA ASP A 270 -10.02 12.63 32.33
C ASP A 270 -8.58 13.11 32.12
N LEU A 271 -7.85 13.33 33.20
CA LEU A 271 -6.41 13.60 33.20
C LEU A 271 -5.68 12.39 33.78
N TYR A 272 -4.75 11.83 33.03
CA TYR A 272 -3.85 10.79 33.51
C TYR A 272 -2.52 11.44 33.90
N PRO A 273 -2.14 11.39 35.18
CA PRO A 273 -0.82 11.83 35.63
C PRO A 273 0.29 11.00 34.99
N ARG A 274 1.52 11.51 35.01
CA ARG A 274 2.72 10.70 34.77
C ARG A 274 2.68 9.43 35.63
N ASN A 275 2.95 8.26 35.05
CA ASN A 275 2.82 6.99 35.77
C ASN A 275 3.91 5.95 35.46
N ASP A 276 5.07 6.38 34.98
CA ASP A 276 6.26 5.52 34.94
C ASP A 276 6.80 5.23 36.34
N HIS A 277 7.33 4.03 36.47
CA HIS A 277 7.77 3.45 37.74
C HIS A 277 8.79 4.34 38.47
N GLY A 278 8.43 4.83 39.65
CA GLY A 278 9.27 5.66 40.51
C GLY A 278 9.08 7.18 40.34
N TYR A 279 8.24 7.62 39.41
CA TYR A 279 7.91 9.03 39.16
C TYR A 279 6.40 9.30 39.11
N GLU A 280 5.60 8.41 39.72
CA GLU A 280 4.15 8.46 39.67
C GLU A 280 3.62 9.78 40.25
N GLY A 281 2.83 10.48 39.44
CA GLY A 281 2.22 11.78 39.74
C GLY A 281 3.21 12.93 39.93
N GLU A 282 4.50 12.73 39.66
CA GLU A 282 5.46 13.84 39.68
C GLU A 282 5.05 14.90 38.67
N HIS A 283 5.21 16.17 39.06
CA HIS A 283 4.79 17.32 38.27
C HIS A 283 3.30 17.39 37.90
N TYR A 284 2.42 16.62 38.56
CA TYR A 284 0.97 16.85 38.46
C TYR A 284 0.59 18.19 39.12
N PRO A 285 -0.22 19.05 38.47
CA PRO A 285 -0.46 20.42 38.93
C PRO A 285 -1.16 20.48 40.30
N VAL A 286 -0.88 21.52 41.09
CA VAL A 286 -1.47 21.74 42.43
C VAL A 286 -2.76 22.55 42.34
N ASN A 287 -2.74 23.65 41.58
CA ASN A 287 -3.94 24.43 41.28
C ASN A 287 -4.09 24.52 39.76
N PHE A 288 -5.24 24.11 39.24
CA PHE A 288 -5.54 24.17 37.82
C PHE A 288 -7.04 24.21 37.55
N SER A 289 -7.40 24.62 36.35
CA SER A 289 -8.77 24.59 35.85
C SER A 289 -8.84 23.83 34.53
N ILE A 290 -9.99 23.23 34.28
CA ILE A 290 -10.37 22.70 32.97
C ILE A 290 -11.32 23.73 32.37
N GLU A 291 -10.94 24.23 31.21
CA GLU A 291 -11.62 25.30 30.50
C GLU A 291 -12.02 24.80 29.10
N VAL A 292 -13.14 25.29 28.59
CA VAL A 292 -13.62 24.95 27.25
C VAL A 292 -13.90 26.20 26.43
N SER A 293 -13.79 26.09 25.11
CA SER A 293 -14.09 27.18 24.16
C SER A 293 -14.63 26.63 22.84
N SER A 294 -15.48 27.40 22.17
CA SER A 294 -15.92 27.13 20.79
C SER A 294 -15.08 27.86 19.73
N ASP A 295 -14.33 28.90 20.14
CA ASP A 295 -13.69 29.87 19.23
C ASP A 295 -12.22 30.17 19.55
N ASP A 296 -11.64 29.48 20.53
CA ASP A 296 -10.25 29.64 21.03
C ASP A 296 -9.94 31.00 21.70
N SER A 297 -10.94 31.87 21.85
CA SER A 297 -10.79 33.23 22.40
C SER A 297 -11.58 33.45 23.69
N SER A 298 -12.79 32.89 23.76
CA SER A 298 -13.70 32.99 24.91
C SER A 298 -13.67 31.68 25.68
N TRP A 299 -13.13 31.72 26.91
CA TRP A 299 -12.91 30.52 27.73
C TRP A 299 -13.89 30.44 28.90
N LYS A 300 -14.50 29.27 29.07
CA LYS A 300 -15.40 28.96 30.18
C LYS A 300 -14.80 27.87 31.06
N VAL A 301 -14.61 28.16 32.35
CA VAL A 301 -14.19 27.17 33.34
C VAL A 301 -15.31 26.16 33.57
N VAL A 302 -15.01 24.87 33.39
CA VAL A 302 -15.94 23.75 33.63
C VAL A 302 -15.57 22.90 34.83
N ALA A 303 -14.29 22.90 35.22
CA ALA A 303 -13.82 22.37 36.50
C ALA A 303 -12.70 23.27 37.05
N ASN A 304 -12.67 23.46 38.37
CA ASN A 304 -11.61 24.21 39.05
C ASN A 304 -11.11 23.38 40.24
N VAL A 305 -9.80 23.20 40.33
CA VAL A 305 -9.14 22.33 41.32
C VAL A 305 -8.11 23.16 42.07
N GLU A 306 -8.23 23.18 43.39
CA GLU A 306 -7.29 23.84 44.29
C GLU A 306 -6.68 22.82 45.26
N ASN A 307 -5.39 22.95 45.54
CA ASN A 307 -4.64 22.11 46.48
C ASN A 307 -4.73 20.61 46.14
N ALA A 308 -4.66 20.25 44.86
CA ALA A 308 -4.63 18.86 44.43
C ALA A 308 -3.50 18.09 45.13
N GLU A 309 -3.79 16.88 45.62
CA GLU A 309 -2.78 15.96 46.14
C GLU A 309 -1.94 15.37 44.99
N LYS A 310 -0.76 14.79 45.30
CA LYS A 310 0.04 14.10 44.28
C LYS A 310 -0.64 12.75 43.99
N PRO A 311 -1.16 12.50 42.78
CA PRO A 311 -1.82 11.23 42.46
C PRO A 311 -0.77 10.10 42.32
N SER A 312 -1.19 8.84 42.40
CA SER A 312 -0.29 7.67 42.26
C SER A 312 -0.23 7.15 40.82
N GLY A 313 -0.48 8.03 39.84
CA GLY A 313 -0.51 7.70 38.40
C GLY A 313 -1.89 7.31 37.87
N GLU A 314 -2.91 7.22 38.74
CA GLU A 314 -4.28 6.88 38.36
C GLU A 314 -5.06 8.03 37.70
N ARG A 315 -6.04 7.65 36.87
CA ARG A 315 -6.96 8.54 36.17
C ARG A 315 -7.70 9.49 37.10
N GLN A 316 -7.65 10.79 36.81
CA GLN A 316 -8.39 11.85 37.49
C GLN A 316 -9.55 12.32 36.61
N ARG A 317 -10.80 12.03 37.01
CA ARG A 317 -12.00 12.36 36.23
C ARG A 317 -12.67 13.65 36.71
N PHE A 318 -13.04 14.50 35.76
CA PHE A 318 -13.74 15.76 35.99
C PHE A 318 -15.02 15.80 35.17
N GLU A 319 -16.16 15.59 35.82
CA GLU A 319 -17.49 15.65 35.19
C GLU A 319 -18.14 17.03 35.39
N PHE A 320 -18.85 17.50 34.37
CA PHE A 320 -19.54 18.78 34.37
C PHE A 320 -20.80 18.73 33.50
N LYS A 321 -21.65 19.76 33.60
CA LYS A 321 -22.84 19.87 32.75
C LYS A 321 -22.44 19.96 31.28
N ALA A 322 -23.18 19.25 30.42
CA ALA A 322 -23.02 19.27 28.97
C ALA A 322 -22.75 20.68 28.42
N VAL A 323 -21.68 20.82 27.66
CA VAL A 323 -21.24 22.08 27.06
C VAL A 323 -20.79 21.85 25.63
N GLU A 324 -21.25 22.71 24.72
CA GLU A 324 -20.75 22.74 23.35
C GLU A 324 -19.37 23.40 23.33
N ALA A 325 -18.36 22.68 22.88
CA ALA A 325 -17.01 23.20 22.76
C ALA A 325 -16.25 22.49 21.65
N ARG A 326 -15.28 23.19 21.05
CA ARG A 326 -14.30 22.61 20.13
C ARG A 326 -12.95 22.42 20.83
N TYR A 327 -12.62 23.32 21.76
CA TYR A 327 -11.36 23.35 22.47
C TYR A 327 -11.54 22.99 23.95
N VAL A 328 -10.62 22.19 24.49
CA VAL A 328 -10.47 21.92 25.93
C VAL A 328 -9.05 22.32 26.33
N ARG A 329 -8.90 23.08 27.41
CA ARG A 329 -7.60 23.49 27.96
C ARG A 329 -7.51 23.13 29.43
N VAL A 330 -6.37 22.56 29.83
CA VAL A 330 -5.96 22.47 31.24
C VAL A 330 -5.06 23.66 31.52
N PHE A 331 -5.51 24.58 32.37
CA PHE A 331 -4.80 25.81 32.71
C PHE A 331 -4.36 25.76 34.18
N CYS A 332 -3.05 25.62 34.39
CA CYS A 332 -2.41 25.45 35.68
C CYS A 332 -1.92 26.81 36.21
N THR A 333 -2.21 27.10 37.48
CA THR A 333 -1.81 28.35 38.17
C THR A 333 -0.83 28.12 39.33
N LYS A 334 -0.66 26.87 39.75
CA LYS A 334 0.32 26.45 40.76
C LYS A 334 0.87 25.07 40.42
N LEU A 335 2.17 24.97 40.26
CA LEU A 335 2.87 23.76 39.82
C LEU A 335 3.47 23.01 41.01
N ARG A 336 3.61 21.68 40.86
CA ARG A 336 4.25 20.83 41.85
C ARG A 336 5.74 20.73 41.55
N PRO A 337 6.62 21.20 42.46
CA PRO A 337 8.05 21.07 42.26
C PRO A 337 8.50 19.63 42.49
N HIS A 338 9.41 19.15 41.64
CA HIS A 338 10.19 17.94 41.88
C HIS A 338 11.66 18.27 41.57
N GLN A 339 12.58 17.90 42.47
CA GLN A 339 14.02 18.16 42.34
C GLN A 339 14.42 19.62 41.99
N GLY A 340 13.60 20.59 42.41
CA GLY A 340 13.86 22.03 42.18
C GLY A 340 13.28 22.61 40.89
N GLU A 341 12.55 21.82 40.11
CA GLU A 341 11.97 22.23 38.83
C GLU A 341 10.44 22.32 38.92
N TYR A 342 9.86 23.35 38.30
CA TYR A 342 8.42 23.56 38.18
C TYR A 342 8.02 23.33 36.73
N ARG A 343 7.13 22.37 36.49
CA ARG A 343 6.57 22.00 35.18
C ARG A 343 5.27 21.21 35.36
N VAL A 344 4.59 20.89 34.26
CA VAL A 344 3.44 19.97 34.22
C VAL A 344 3.84 18.72 33.44
N GLN A 345 3.53 17.54 33.98
CA GLN A 345 3.67 16.28 33.26
C GLN A 345 2.39 15.45 33.37
N LEU A 346 1.90 14.98 32.22
CA LEU A 346 0.69 14.17 32.09
C LEU A 346 0.96 13.02 31.13
N ARG A 347 0.44 11.84 31.47
CA ARG A 347 0.47 10.71 30.55
C ARG A 347 -0.51 10.91 29.40
N GLN A 348 -1.75 11.30 29.70
CA GLN A 348 -2.86 11.27 28.75
C GLN A 348 -3.98 12.23 29.20
N ILE A 349 -4.77 12.73 28.26
CA ILE A 349 -6.03 13.43 28.48
C ILE A 349 -7.12 12.77 27.61
N GLU A 350 -8.32 12.58 28.18
CA GLU A 350 -9.48 12.04 27.45
C GLU A 350 -10.71 12.93 27.66
N ILE A 351 -11.60 13.01 26.67
CA ILE A 351 -12.77 13.89 26.64
C ILE A 351 -14.03 13.05 26.33
N TYR A 352 -15.15 13.31 27.03
CA TYR A 352 -16.34 12.44 27.03
C TYR A 352 -17.67 13.19 26.89
N ASN A 353 -18.68 12.51 26.34
CA ASN A 353 -20.10 12.92 26.37
C ASN A 353 -20.98 11.88 27.13
N LEU A 354 -21.74 12.35 28.12
CA LEU A 354 -22.49 11.58 29.14
C LEU A 354 -24.02 11.66 28.97
N GLN A 355 -24.55 12.20 27.86
CA GLN A 355 -26.00 12.19 27.59
C GLN A 355 -26.41 11.12 26.55
N LEU A 356 -27.41 10.30 26.87
CA LEU A 356 -28.07 9.32 25.99
C LEU A 356 -29.40 9.87 25.41
N PRO A 357 -30.01 9.27 24.36
CA PRO A 357 -29.49 8.35 23.33
C PRO A 357 -29.71 8.90 21.90
N ASN A 358 -29.23 8.17 20.89
CA ASN A 358 -29.28 8.43 19.43
C ASN A 358 -28.14 9.31 18.90
N ALA A 359 -26.93 8.80 18.97
CA ALA A 359 -25.99 8.97 17.86
C ALA A 359 -25.83 7.59 17.20
N ALA A 360 -25.84 7.57 15.87
CA ALA A 360 -25.74 6.36 15.06
C ALA A 360 -24.59 5.46 15.53
N PRO A 361 -24.66 4.13 15.32
CA PRO A 361 -23.52 3.26 15.54
C PRO A 361 -22.30 3.90 14.90
N VAL A 362 -21.22 4.07 15.67
CA VAL A 362 -19.90 4.12 15.05
C VAL A 362 -19.79 2.79 14.34
N VAL A 363 -19.94 2.85 13.03
CA VAL A 363 -19.69 1.76 12.13
C VAL A 363 -18.23 1.40 12.39
N ILE A 364 -17.98 0.35 13.19
CA ILE A 364 -16.88 -0.53 12.85
C ILE A 364 -17.24 -0.92 11.43
N GLU A 365 -16.51 -0.40 10.45
CA GLU A 365 -16.70 -0.77 9.06
C GLU A 365 -16.73 -2.29 9.05
N THR A 366 -17.94 -2.84 8.89
CA THR A 366 -18.09 -4.21 8.48
C THR A 366 -17.26 -4.24 7.20
N PRO A 367 -16.21 -5.06 7.09
CA PRO A 367 -15.32 -5.00 5.94
C PRO A 367 -16.20 -5.07 4.71
N ILE A 368 -16.31 -3.95 3.98
CA ILE A 368 -17.11 -3.90 2.78
C ILE A 368 -16.44 -4.89 1.86
N ALA A 369 -17.18 -5.93 1.46
CA ALA A 369 -16.66 -6.95 0.58
C ALA A 369 -16.19 -6.28 -0.71
N ARG A 370 -14.86 -6.23 -0.89
CA ARG A 370 -14.26 -5.68 -2.11
C ARG A 370 -14.59 -6.60 -3.25
N THR A 371 -15.43 -6.12 -4.14
CA THR A 371 -15.83 -6.87 -5.32
C THR A 371 -15.16 -6.23 -6.51
N VAL A 372 -14.08 -6.85 -6.97
CA VAL A 372 -13.42 -6.46 -8.22
C VAL A 372 -14.09 -7.22 -9.34
N THR A 373 -14.80 -6.52 -10.22
CA THR A 373 -15.49 -7.13 -11.36
C THR A 373 -14.56 -7.23 -12.57
N ILE A 374 -13.71 -6.21 -12.76
CA ILE A 374 -12.71 -6.14 -13.84
C ILE A 374 -11.46 -5.50 -13.26
N GLY A 375 -10.29 -6.09 -13.51
CA GLY A 375 -9.01 -5.51 -13.09
C GLY A 375 -8.03 -6.52 -12.52
N ALA A 376 -6.85 -6.01 -12.18
CA ALA A 376 -5.83 -6.78 -11.48
C ALA A 376 -6.19 -6.92 -9.99
N LEU A 377 -5.88 -8.09 -9.46
CA LEU A 377 -6.03 -8.51 -8.08
C LEU A 377 -4.66 -8.67 -7.41
N VAL A 378 -3.66 -9.08 -8.20
CA VAL A 378 -2.24 -9.19 -7.84
C VAL A 378 -1.44 -8.83 -9.11
N ASP A 379 -0.39 -8.01 -8.97
CA ASP A 379 0.49 -7.58 -10.07
C ASP A 379 1.96 -7.50 -9.58
N GLU A 380 2.49 -8.66 -9.17
CA GLU A 380 3.81 -8.74 -8.55
C GLU A 380 4.94 -8.73 -9.58
N GLN A 381 5.76 -7.68 -9.48
CA GLN A 381 7.01 -7.51 -10.20
C GLN A 381 8.14 -7.46 -9.15
N PHE A 382 8.69 -8.62 -8.79
CA PHE A 382 9.66 -8.70 -7.69
C PHE A 382 10.94 -7.92 -8.04
N GLY A 383 11.28 -6.90 -7.27
CA GLY A 383 12.50 -6.10 -7.43
C GLY A 383 12.96 -5.61 -6.06
N GLY A 384 14.25 -5.39 -5.85
CA GLY A 384 14.78 -5.06 -4.52
C GLY A 384 14.87 -6.27 -3.58
N THR A 385 14.65 -6.11 -2.27
CA THR A 385 14.91 -7.15 -1.24
C THR A 385 13.65 -7.96 -0.82
N THR A 386 13.72 -9.30 -0.95
CA THR A 386 12.75 -10.34 -0.50
C THR A 386 11.30 -10.24 -1.04
N LEU A 387 10.42 -11.22 -0.74
CA LEU A 387 8.96 -11.12 -1.03
C LEU A 387 8.42 -9.79 -0.48
N ARG A 388 7.74 -9.02 -1.34
CA ARG A 388 7.30 -7.65 -1.08
C ARG A 388 6.08 -7.58 -0.15
N SER A 389 5.64 -6.34 0.12
CA SER A 389 4.40 -6.02 0.84
C SER A 389 3.22 -6.91 0.43
N GLY A 390 2.40 -7.27 1.41
CA GLY A 390 1.20 -8.08 1.22
C GLY A 390 1.40 -9.60 1.17
N TRP A 391 2.63 -10.09 1.26
CA TRP A 391 2.91 -11.52 1.40
C TRP A 391 3.02 -11.96 2.85
N ASP A 392 2.23 -12.96 3.20
CA ASP A 392 2.39 -13.71 4.44
C ASP A 392 3.33 -14.89 4.20
N ARG A 393 4.37 -15.01 5.01
CA ARG A 393 5.41 -16.05 4.83
C ARG A 393 5.92 -16.60 6.14
N ASP A 394 6.30 -17.87 6.10
CA ASP A 394 7.06 -18.51 7.17
C ASP A 394 8.54 -18.61 6.79
N LEU A 395 9.37 -17.78 7.44
CA LEU A 395 10.80 -17.65 7.13
C LEU A 395 11.67 -18.80 7.69
N VAL A 396 11.11 -19.76 8.42
CA VAL A 396 11.91 -20.84 9.03
C VAL A 396 12.39 -21.86 7.98
N GLY A 397 11.67 -22.00 6.85
CA GLY A 397 11.90 -23.08 5.89
C GLY A 397 12.83 -22.77 4.71
N ALA A 398 13.02 -21.50 4.34
CA ALA A 398 13.78 -21.10 3.16
C ALA A 398 14.36 -19.68 3.27
N ASP A 399 15.49 -19.46 2.59
CA ASP A 399 15.99 -18.11 2.31
C ASP A 399 15.22 -17.52 1.13
N VAL A 400 14.81 -16.27 1.24
CA VAL A 400 14.04 -15.56 0.21
C VAL A 400 14.87 -14.40 -0.32
N ASN A 401 15.20 -14.43 -1.61
CA ASN A 401 15.95 -13.38 -2.29
C ASN A 401 15.23 -12.93 -3.56
N THR A 402 15.65 -11.81 -4.12
CA THR A 402 15.20 -11.38 -5.46
C THR A 402 16.43 -11.35 -6.38
N VAL A 403 16.27 -11.84 -7.61
CA VAL A 403 17.40 -11.93 -8.57
C VAL A 403 17.10 -11.22 -9.88
N TYR A 404 18.14 -10.56 -10.40
CA TYR A 404 18.17 -9.89 -11.70
C TYR A 404 19.07 -10.65 -12.69
N PRO A 405 18.78 -10.69 -14.01
CA PRO A 405 17.61 -10.13 -14.69
C PRO A 405 16.35 -11.00 -14.53
N GLY A 406 15.18 -10.39 -14.71
CA GLY A 406 13.90 -11.10 -14.70
C GLY A 406 13.10 -10.96 -13.41
N ASN A 407 13.64 -10.29 -12.39
CA ASN A 407 12.86 -9.86 -11.24
C ASN A 407 12.15 -11.06 -10.57
N TYR A 408 12.91 -12.15 -10.35
CA TYR A 408 12.43 -13.39 -9.75
C TYR A 408 12.53 -13.37 -8.24
N ALA A 409 11.47 -13.76 -7.54
CA ALA A 409 11.57 -14.18 -6.14
C ALA A 409 12.16 -15.59 -6.09
N GLU A 410 13.36 -15.73 -5.53
CA GLU A 410 14.03 -17.00 -5.31
C GLU A 410 13.86 -17.46 -3.88
N MET A 411 13.22 -18.61 -3.71
CA MET A 411 12.99 -19.24 -2.42
C MET A 411 13.87 -20.50 -2.35
N THR A 412 14.96 -20.41 -1.59
CA THR A 412 15.95 -21.50 -1.44
C THR A 412 15.70 -22.28 -0.17
N ARG A 413 15.29 -23.55 -0.33
CA ARG A 413 14.93 -24.44 0.76
C ARG A 413 16.14 -24.86 1.62
N HIS A 414 16.01 -24.75 2.95
CA HIS A 414 16.99 -25.29 3.90
C HIS A 414 16.83 -26.80 4.11
N PRO A 415 17.87 -27.64 3.92
CA PRO A 415 17.78 -29.07 4.20
C PRO A 415 17.31 -29.34 5.64
N LYS A 416 16.36 -30.26 5.83
CA LYS A 416 15.82 -30.70 7.14
C LYS A 416 15.06 -29.66 7.97
N ALA A 417 14.81 -28.45 7.46
CA ALA A 417 13.91 -27.50 8.11
C ALA A 417 12.43 -27.84 7.83
N ARG A 418 11.48 -27.12 8.45
CA ARG A 418 10.04 -27.21 8.10
C ARG A 418 9.81 -26.75 6.65
N ALA A 419 8.75 -27.26 6.01
CA ALA A 419 8.35 -26.80 4.68
C ALA A 419 8.16 -25.27 4.68
N PHE A 420 8.75 -24.60 3.67
CA PHE A 420 8.50 -23.19 3.48
C PHE A 420 7.09 -22.99 2.93
N THR A 421 6.38 -21.97 3.43
CA THR A 421 5.06 -21.61 2.92
C THR A 421 4.95 -20.10 2.79
N ALA A 422 4.35 -19.63 1.71
CA ALA A 422 3.95 -18.24 1.56
C ALA A 422 2.59 -18.13 0.85
N PHE A 423 1.83 -17.10 1.17
CA PHE A 423 0.59 -16.79 0.45
C PHE A 423 0.38 -15.30 0.26
N ARG A 424 -0.37 -14.99 -0.81
CA ARG A 424 -0.77 -13.66 -1.20
C ARG A 424 -2.28 -13.63 -1.30
N ARG A 425 -2.93 -12.90 -0.39
CA ARG A 425 -4.38 -12.67 -0.43
C ARG A 425 -4.73 -11.67 -1.52
N PHE A 426 -5.95 -11.77 -2.03
CA PHE A 426 -6.54 -10.81 -2.95
C PHE A 426 -8.06 -10.75 -2.76
N PRO A 427 -8.76 -9.72 -3.29
CA PRO A 427 -10.21 -9.60 -3.14
C PRO A 427 -10.97 -10.86 -3.58
N ILE A 428 -11.88 -11.35 -2.73
CA ILE A 428 -12.61 -12.61 -2.93
C ILE A 428 -13.32 -12.63 -4.29
N GLN A 429 -13.07 -13.69 -5.07
CA GLN A 429 -13.67 -13.92 -6.38
C GLN A 429 -14.72 -15.02 -6.30
N ARG A 430 -15.97 -14.73 -6.69
CA ARG A 430 -17.11 -15.69 -6.62
C ARG A 430 -17.67 -16.08 -7.99
N SER A 431 -17.28 -15.38 -9.04
CA SER A 431 -17.86 -15.54 -10.38
C SER A 431 -16.89 -15.06 -11.46
N GLY A 432 -17.22 -15.35 -12.72
CA GLY A 432 -16.40 -14.95 -13.86
C GLY A 432 -15.15 -15.81 -14.01
N ASN A 433 -14.27 -15.38 -14.91
CA ASN A 433 -12.98 -16.00 -15.11
C ASN A 433 -11.94 -15.32 -14.22
N LEU A 434 -11.23 -16.11 -13.43
CA LEU A 434 -10.02 -15.72 -12.73
C LEU A 434 -8.83 -16.24 -13.53
N THR A 435 -7.98 -15.33 -14.00
CA THR A 435 -6.77 -15.71 -14.73
C THR A 435 -5.55 -15.48 -13.86
N VAL A 436 -4.65 -16.46 -13.86
CA VAL A 436 -3.39 -16.45 -13.12
C VAL A 436 -2.25 -16.72 -14.09
N GLU A 437 -1.28 -15.82 -14.14
CA GLU A 437 -0.10 -15.89 -14.99
C GLU A 437 1.16 -15.76 -14.15
N TYR A 438 2.07 -16.72 -14.28
CA TYR A 438 3.39 -16.65 -13.67
C TYR A 438 4.42 -17.44 -14.46
N ARG A 439 5.71 -17.20 -14.22
CA ARG A 439 6.78 -18.10 -14.69
C ARG A 439 7.53 -18.68 -13.51
N PHE A 440 7.98 -19.92 -13.62
CA PHE A 440 8.77 -20.57 -12.60
C PHE A 440 9.96 -21.31 -13.17
N LYS A 441 11.03 -21.36 -12.37
CA LYS A 441 12.25 -22.13 -12.64
C LYS A 441 12.64 -22.87 -11.37
N LEU A 442 13.13 -24.10 -11.52
CA LEU A 442 13.55 -24.96 -10.42
C LEU A 442 15.04 -25.27 -10.56
N SER A 443 15.82 -25.12 -9.48
CA SER A 443 17.24 -25.50 -9.51
C SER A 443 17.46 -27.01 -9.52
N ASP A 444 16.48 -27.77 -9.01
CA ASP A 444 16.44 -29.23 -9.02
C ASP A 444 14.98 -29.71 -8.99
N LEU A 445 14.74 -30.98 -9.30
CA LEU A 445 13.40 -31.58 -9.39
C LEU A 445 12.98 -32.25 -8.08
N ALA A 446 12.97 -31.49 -6.99
CA ALA A 446 12.51 -31.98 -5.69
C ALA A 446 10.97 -32.12 -5.67
N ASP A 447 10.51 -33.25 -5.14
CA ASP A 447 9.08 -33.53 -5.00
C ASP A 447 8.44 -32.69 -3.89
N GLY A 448 7.13 -32.42 -4.01
CA GLY A 448 6.34 -31.76 -2.98
C GLY A 448 6.33 -30.23 -3.03
N ILE A 449 6.88 -29.61 -4.07
CA ILE A 449 6.70 -28.18 -4.36
C ILE A 449 5.28 -27.98 -4.86
N LYS A 450 4.47 -27.17 -4.17
CA LYS A 450 3.05 -26.94 -4.51
C LYS A 450 2.79 -25.47 -4.81
N ILE A 451 1.95 -25.24 -5.82
CA ILE A 451 1.35 -23.92 -6.12
C ILE A 451 -0.16 -24.11 -6.18
N GLN A 452 -0.91 -23.30 -5.44
CA GLN A 452 -2.34 -23.46 -5.27
C GLN A 452 -3.09 -22.14 -5.34
N LEU A 453 -4.31 -22.20 -5.86
CA LEU A 453 -5.33 -21.17 -5.65
C LEU A 453 -6.32 -21.72 -4.63
N ARG A 454 -6.59 -20.92 -3.59
CA ARG A 454 -7.34 -21.38 -2.43
C ARG A 454 -8.56 -20.51 -2.15
N ASN A 455 -9.50 -21.14 -1.46
CA ASN A 455 -10.52 -20.49 -0.66
C ASN A 455 -10.07 -20.59 0.80
N GLU A 456 -9.58 -19.50 1.37
CA GLU A 456 -8.91 -19.50 2.66
C GLU A 456 -7.78 -20.57 2.68
N ILE A 457 -7.97 -21.65 3.43
CA ILE A 457 -7.01 -22.76 3.52
C ILE A 457 -7.33 -23.93 2.57
N VAL A 458 -8.51 -23.94 1.94
CA VAL A 458 -8.96 -25.05 1.09
C VAL A 458 -8.46 -24.86 -0.34
N PRO A 459 -7.65 -25.77 -0.90
CA PRO A 459 -7.17 -25.64 -2.27
C PRO A 459 -8.28 -25.94 -3.27
N ALA A 460 -8.70 -24.92 -4.02
CA ALA A 460 -9.62 -25.05 -5.14
C ALA A 460 -8.89 -25.63 -6.36
N ILE A 461 -7.68 -25.14 -6.63
CA ILE A 461 -6.83 -25.54 -7.77
C ILE A 461 -5.43 -25.80 -7.22
N GLY A 462 -4.79 -26.90 -7.60
CA GLY A 462 -3.46 -27.24 -7.12
C GLY A 462 -2.56 -27.89 -8.16
N PHE A 463 -1.30 -27.47 -8.16
CA PHE A 463 -0.21 -28.05 -8.91
C PHE A 463 0.89 -28.50 -7.97
N VAL A 464 1.54 -29.62 -8.30
CA VAL A 464 2.64 -30.18 -7.51
C VAL A 464 3.76 -30.69 -8.42
N ILE A 465 5.01 -30.50 -8.02
CA ILE A 465 6.15 -31.19 -8.62
C ILE A 465 6.26 -32.58 -8.01
N GLU A 466 6.18 -33.62 -8.84
CA GLU A 466 6.26 -35.01 -8.43
C GLU A 466 6.96 -35.86 -9.52
N SER A 467 7.94 -36.67 -9.11
CA SER A 467 8.72 -37.56 -9.98
C SER A 467 9.29 -36.82 -11.22
N GLY A 468 9.75 -35.59 -11.03
CA GLY A 468 10.29 -34.73 -12.10
C GLY A 468 9.26 -34.11 -13.04
N ASN A 469 7.96 -34.16 -12.72
CA ASN A 469 6.89 -33.59 -13.52
C ASN A 469 6.11 -32.55 -12.74
N LEU A 470 5.70 -31.47 -13.42
CA LEU A 470 4.59 -30.64 -12.97
C LEU A 470 3.29 -31.43 -13.19
N CYS A 471 2.57 -31.65 -12.10
CA CYS A 471 1.32 -32.40 -12.07
C CYS A 471 0.17 -31.52 -11.59
N TYR A 472 -0.98 -31.63 -12.24
CA TYR A 472 -2.25 -31.10 -11.75
C TYR A 472 -2.88 -32.08 -10.76
N GLN A 473 -3.42 -31.55 -9.66
CA GLN A 473 -4.15 -32.32 -8.66
C GLN A 473 -5.63 -32.40 -9.06
N GLU A 474 -6.08 -33.56 -9.53
CA GLU A 474 -7.47 -33.80 -9.91
C GLU A 474 -8.38 -34.01 -8.70
N ALA A 475 -9.70 -33.83 -8.90
CA ALA A 475 -10.70 -34.20 -7.91
C ALA A 475 -10.51 -35.66 -7.43
N GLY A 476 -10.47 -35.86 -6.11
CA GLY A 476 -10.14 -37.15 -5.49
C GLY A 476 -8.64 -37.38 -5.24
N GLY A 477 -7.78 -36.42 -5.58
CA GLY A 477 -6.36 -36.39 -5.19
C GLY A 477 -5.39 -37.08 -6.16
N ASN A 478 -5.86 -37.54 -7.32
CA ASN A 478 -4.99 -38.12 -8.35
C ASN A 478 -4.10 -37.05 -8.99
N LEU A 479 -2.90 -37.44 -9.42
CA LEU A 479 -1.95 -36.56 -10.10
C LEU A 479 -1.96 -36.80 -11.61
N LYS A 480 -2.21 -35.74 -12.37
CA LYS A 480 -2.14 -35.75 -13.84
C LYS A 480 -0.96 -34.93 -14.30
N ILE A 481 -0.02 -35.55 -15.02
CA ILE A 481 1.15 -34.87 -15.58
C ILE A 481 0.68 -33.83 -16.62
N VAL A 482 1.10 -32.58 -16.43
CA VAL A 482 0.83 -31.47 -17.37
C VAL A 482 2.10 -31.01 -18.10
N GLN A 483 3.27 -31.19 -17.49
CA GLN A 483 4.55 -30.86 -18.10
C GLN A 483 5.68 -31.68 -17.43
N ALA A 484 6.53 -32.31 -18.23
CA ALA A 484 7.80 -32.85 -17.72
C ALA A 484 8.77 -31.69 -17.50
N CYS A 485 9.38 -31.62 -16.31
CA CYS A 485 10.24 -30.52 -15.92
C CYS A 485 11.71 -30.88 -16.08
N GLN A 486 12.56 -29.86 -16.17
CA GLN A 486 14.01 -29.98 -16.21
C GLN A 486 14.61 -28.90 -15.30
N PRO A 487 15.69 -29.20 -14.56
CA PRO A 487 16.39 -28.18 -13.77
C PRO A 487 16.85 -27.01 -14.64
N GLU A 488 16.82 -25.82 -14.07
CA GLU A 488 17.27 -24.55 -14.67
C GLU A 488 16.54 -24.15 -15.96
N ILE A 489 15.41 -24.79 -16.28
CA ILE A 489 14.52 -24.39 -17.36
C ILE A 489 13.35 -23.58 -16.79
N ASP A 490 13.07 -22.46 -17.44
CA ASP A 490 11.98 -21.55 -17.09
C ASP A 490 10.69 -21.92 -17.83
N TYR A 491 9.58 -21.97 -17.10
CA TYR A 491 8.27 -22.38 -17.59
C TYR A 491 7.24 -21.29 -17.33
N GLY A 492 6.56 -20.82 -18.38
CA GLY A 492 5.41 -19.91 -18.27
C GLY A 492 4.12 -20.67 -18.04
N MET A 493 3.34 -20.24 -17.06
CA MET A 493 2.07 -20.84 -16.64
C MET A 493 0.94 -19.82 -16.76
N LYS A 494 -0.11 -20.17 -17.52
CA LYS A 494 -1.37 -19.43 -17.56
C LYS A 494 -2.51 -20.36 -17.17
N ILE A 495 -3.28 -19.98 -16.16
CA ILE A 495 -4.44 -20.72 -15.66
C ILE A 495 -5.65 -19.82 -15.84
N VAL A 496 -6.70 -20.30 -16.53
CA VAL A 496 -7.98 -19.61 -16.65
C VAL A 496 -9.03 -20.44 -15.93
N ALA A 497 -9.48 -19.95 -14.77
CA ALA A 497 -10.44 -20.63 -13.90
C ALA A 497 -11.84 -20.01 -14.04
N ASP A 498 -12.81 -20.80 -14.50
CA ASP A 498 -14.23 -20.48 -14.44
C ASP A 498 -14.77 -20.90 -13.07
N ILE A 499 -14.98 -19.92 -12.18
CA ILE A 499 -15.35 -20.16 -10.79
C ILE A 499 -16.76 -20.77 -10.69
N VAL A 500 -17.68 -20.35 -11.55
CA VAL A 500 -19.08 -20.80 -11.52
C VAL A 500 -19.20 -22.24 -11.99
N ARG A 501 -18.45 -22.61 -13.04
CA ARG A 501 -18.41 -24.00 -13.53
C ARG A 501 -17.46 -24.90 -12.75
N ALA A 502 -16.63 -24.33 -11.87
CA ALA A 502 -15.56 -25.02 -11.16
C ALA A 502 -14.62 -25.79 -12.12
N THR A 503 -14.21 -25.13 -13.21
CA THR A 503 -13.32 -25.71 -14.23
C THR A 503 -12.15 -24.81 -14.57
N ILE A 504 -11.02 -25.40 -14.97
CA ILE A 504 -9.82 -24.68 -15.41
C ILE A 504 -9.40 -25.06 -16.84
N ASN A 505 -8.77 -24.09 -17.52
CA ASN A 505 -7.90 -24.31 -18.66
C ASN A 505 -6.47 -23.93 -18.28
N VAL A 506 -5.48 -24.73 -18.69
CA VAL A 506 -4.06 -24.50 -18.33
C VAL A 506 -3.21 -24.49 -19.57
N PHE A 507 -2.36 -23.47 -19.69
CA PHE A 507 -1.37 -23.33 -20.74
C PHE A 507 0.03 -23.33 -20.14
N ILE A 508 0.93 -24.11 -20.74
CA ILE A 508 2.35 -24.17 -20.40
C ILE A 508 3.14 -23.65 -21.59
N ASN A 509 3.93 -22.59 -21.40
CA ASN A 509 4.73 -22.00 -22.45
C ASN A 509 3.88 -21.59 -23.68
N GLY A 510 2.64 -21.15 -23.43
CA GLY A 510 1.64 -20.82 -24.45
C GLY A 510 0.91 -22.01 -25.08
N ARG A 511 1.27 -23.27 -24.74
CA ARG A 511 0.60 -24.47 -25.27
C ARG A 511 -0.49 -24.99 -24.36
N HIS A 512 -1.62 -25.40 -24.91
CA HIS A 512 -2.77 -25.88 -24.13
C HIS A 512 -2.49 -27.26 -23.54
N SER A 513 -2.37 -27.36 -22.21
CA SER A 513 -2.04 -28.60 -21.49
C SER A 513 -3.25 -29.26 -20.83
N LEU A 514 -4.21 -28.47 -20.30
CA LEU A 514 -5.46 -28.98 -19.74
C LEU A 514 -6.68 -28.23 -20.29
N PHE A 515 -7.70 -29.00 -20.68
CA PHE A 515 -8.97 -28.50 -21.20
C PHE A 515 -10.11 -28.78 -20.21
N ASN A 516 -10.79 -27.73 -19.74
CA ASN A 516 -11.96 -27.79 -18.87
C ASN A 516 -11.85 -28.83 -17.72
N ALA A 517 -10.70 -28.88 -17.05
CA ALA A 517 -10.49 -29.80 -15.93
C ALA A 517 -11.24 -29.32 -14.68
N SER A 518 -11.88 -30.22 -13.94
CA SER A 518 -12.60 -29.88 -12.70
C SER A 518 -11.65 -29.46 -11.60
N PHE A 519 -12.08 -28.54 -10.74
CA PHE A 519 -11.35 -28.12 -9.52
C PHE A 519 -11.00 -29.33 -8.63
N LEU A 520 -9.94 -29.17 -7.83
CA LEU A 520 -9.48 -30.18 -6.86
C LEU A 520 -10.53 -30.41 -5.76
N ASN A 521 -11.07 -29.32 -5.19
CA ASN A 521 -12.12 -29.34 -4.18
C ASN A 521 -13.28 -28.44 -4.59
N GLU A 522 -14.51 -28.83 -4.23
CA GLU A 522 -15.68 -27.98 -4.40
C GLU A 522 -15.54 -26.71 -3.55
N THR A 523 -15.57 -25.56 -4.23
CA THR A 523 -15.51 -24.22 -3.62
C THR A 523 -16.36 -23.27 -4.46
N ASN A 524 -16.90 -22.23 -3.83
CA ASN A 524 -17.68 -21.18 -4.51
C ASN A 524 -16.96 -19.83 -4.54
N GLN A 525 -15.71 -19.79 -4.09
CA GLN A 525 -14.89 -18.59 -4.08
C GLN A 525 -13.39 -18.94 -4.12
N ILE A 526 -12.56 -18.00 -4.54
CA ILE A 526 -11.09 -18.05 -4.47
C ILE A 526 -10.60 -16.69 -3.97
N ASP A 527 -9.63 -16.66 -3.06
CA ASP A 527 -9.18 -15.42 -2.39
C ASP A 527 -7.67 -15.35 -2.14
N ASN A 528 -6.90 -16.41 -2.42
CA ASN A 528 -5.45 -16.35 -2.27
C ASN A 528 -4.67 -17.27 -3.22
N PHE A 529 -3.43 -16.84 -3.48
CA PHE A 529 -2.39 -17.61 -4.13
C PHE A 529 -1.43 -18.14 -3.07
N TYR A 530 -1.12 -19.44 -3.11
CA TYR A 530 -0.31 -20.12 -2.11
C TYR A 530 0.82 -20.91 -2.75
N ILE A 531 2.00 -20.86 -2.13
CA ILE A 531 3.17 -21.68 -2.46
C ILE A 531 3.66 -22.45 -1.22
N GLU A 532 4.03 -23.71 -1.42
CA GLU A 532 4.71 -24.56 -0.45
C GLU A 532 5.93 -25.20 -1.09
N ILE A 533 7.06 -25.18 -0.40
CA ILE A 533 8.27 -25.90 -0.80
C ILE A 533 8.53 -26.96 0.28
N GLY A 534 8.01 -28.16 0.01
CA GLY A 534 8.17 -29.34 0.87
C GLY A 534 9.49 -30.09 0.64
N GLY A 535 9.65 -31.22 1.33
CA GLY A 535 10.78 -32.15 1.17
C GLY A 535 12.05 -31.80 1.95
N ASP A 536 13.00 -32.74 1.96
CA ASP A 536 14.29 -32.65 2.67
C ASP A 536 15.46 -32.19 1.78
N SER A 537 15.26 -32.19 0.46
CA SER A 537 16.29 -31.84 -0.53
C SER A 537 16.39 -30.32 -0.69
N PRO A 538 17.61 -29.76 -0.81
CA PRO A 538 17.77 -28.36 -1.18
C PRO A 538 17.24 -28.14 -2.60
N VAL A 539 16.36 -27.15 -2.75
CA VAL A 539 15.82 -26.70 -4.04
C VAL A 539 15.57 -25.21 -3.96
N THR A 540 15.88 -24.50 -5.04
CA THR A 540 15.51 -23.11 -5.23
C THR A 540 14.35 -23.05 -6.21
N VAL A 541 13.26 -22.41 -5.78
CA VAL A 541 12.12 -22.08 -6.63
C VAL A 541 12.22 -20.59 -6.98
N SER A 542 12.44 -20.28 -8.25
CA SER A 542 12.36 -18.91 -8.77
C SER A 542 10.96 -18.69 -9.34
N LEU A 543 10.26 -17.62 -8.94
CA LEU A 543 8.90 -17.28 -9.39
C LEU A 543 8.81 -15.81 -9.85
N SER A 544 8.34 -15.54 -11.08
CA SER A 544 8.04 -14.18 -11.61
C SER A 544 7.46 -14.18 -13.03
N PRO A 545 6.62 -13.20 -13.42
CA PRO A 545 5.81 -12.35 -12.53
C PRO A 545 4.77 -13.21 -11.80
N ILE A 546 3.96 -12.61 -10.95
CA ILE A 546 2.67 -13.20 -10.57
C ILE A 546 1.58 -12.17 -10.87
N ARG A 547 0.78 -12.43 -11.90
CA ARG A 547 -0.38 -11.62 -12.26
C ARG A 547 -1.66 -12.41 -12.05
N ILE A 548 -2.59 -11.82 -11.32
CA ILE A 548 -3.93 -12.38 -11.08
C ILE A 548 -4.94 -11.31 -11.43
N TYR A 549 -5.89 -11.62 -12.31
CA TYR A 549 -6.87 -10.65 -12.79
C TYR A 549 -8.20 -11.30 -13.18
N THR A 550 -9.25 -10.47 -13.26
CA THR A 550 -10.59 -10.88 -13.63
C THR A 550 -11.28 -9.89 -14.57
N GLY A 551 -12.40 -10.29 -15.16
CA GLY A 551 -13.31 -9.43 -15.94
C GLY A 551 -12.90 -9.13 -17.39
N TYR A 552 -11.77 -9.64 -17.86
CA TYR A 552 -11.31 -9.46 -19.24
C TYR A 552 -11.82 -10.56 -20.18
N LEU A 553 -12.27 -10.16 -21.37
CA LEU A 553 -12.56 -11.06 -22.49
C LEU A 553 -11.27 -11.48 -23.21
N VAL A 554 -10.32 -10.55 -23.30
CA VAL A 554 -8.93 -10.78 -23.72
C VAL A 554 -8.04 -9.96 -22.81
N PHE A 555 -6.99 -10.57 -22.30
CA PHE A 555 -5.88 -9.89 -21.65
C PHE A 555 -4.63 -10.66 -22.04
N GLU A 556 -3.83 -10.09 -22.93
CA GLU A 556 -2.67 -10.75 -23.50
C GLU A 556 -1.47 -9.80 -23.51
N GLN A 557 -0.45 -10.20 -22.77
CA GLN A 557 0.87 -9.57 -22.69
C GLN A 557 1.99 -10.57 -23.00
N PHE A 558 1.62 -11.78 -23.46
CA PHE A 558 2.52 -12.85 -23.88
C PHE A 558 3.55 -13.31 -22.83
N LEU A 559 3.35 -12.95 -21.56
CA LEU A 559 4.25 -13.21 -20.43
C LEU A 559 4.64 -14.67 -20.28
N THR A 560 3.73 -15.59 -20.59
CA THR A 560 3.89 -17.02 -20.35
C THR A 560 4.22 -17.80 -21.62
N ALA A 561 4.42 -17.12 -22.76
CA ALA A 561 4.65 -17.78 -24.05
C ALA A 561 6.09 -18.28 -24.20
N LEU A 562 6.28 -19.29 -25.06
CA LEU A 562 7.60 -19.70 -25.52
C LEU A 562 8.09 -18.78 -26.63
N SER A 563 9.35 -18.34 -26.53
CA SER A 563 9.98 -17.57 -27.61
C SER A 563 9.89 -18.30 -28.96
N GLY A 564 9.59 -17.55 -30.03
CA GLY A 564 9.36 -18.04 -31.38
C GLY A 564 8.01 -18.72 -31.62
N HIS A 565 7.12 -18.81 -30.64
CA HIS A 565 5.84 -19.50 -30.77
C HIS A 565 4.67 -18.55 -30.52
N LEU A 566 3.57 -18.78 -31.24
CA LEU A 566 2.27 -18.16 -30.96
C LEU A 566 1.50 -19.06 -29.96
N PRO A 567 0.84 -18.52 -28.92
CA PRO A 567 0.04 -19.34 -28.02
C PRO A 567 -1.11 -20.07 -28.74
N ASP A 568 -1.47 -21.26 -28.28
CA ASP A 568 -2.42 -22.18 -28.97
C ASP A 568 -3.86 -21.65 -29.01
N ASP A 569 -4.19 -20.67 -28.17
CA ASP A 569 -5.47 -19.98 -28.15
C ASP A 569 -5.50 -18.74 -29.06
N TRP A 570 -4.51 -18.60 -29.93
CA TRP A 570 -4.45 -17.68 -31.06
C TRP A 570 -4.32 -18.48 -32.37
N THR A 571 -4.76 -17.89 -33.47
CA THR A 571 -4.60 -18.48 -34.81
C THR A 571 -3.91 -17.50 -35.75
N SER A 572 -3.16 -18.03 -36.72
CA SER A 572 -2.45 -17.21 -37.70
C SER A 572 -2.59 -17.73 -39.12
N ARG A 573 -2.41 -16.82 -40.09
CA ARG A 573 -2.20 -17.12 -41.50
C ARG A 573 -0.91 -16.44 -41.93
N SER A 574 0.12 -17.23 -42.21
CA SER A 574 1.48 -16.74 -42.45
C SER A 574 1.99 -17.06 -43.86
N LEU A 575 1.13 -16.95 -44.89
CA LEU A 575 1.50 -17.29 -46.28
C LEU A 575 2.63 -16.42 -46.85
N GLY A 576 2.89 -15.24 -46.25
CA GLY A 576 3.93 -14.31 -46.65
C GLY A 576 5.05 -14.08 -45.61
N GLY A 577 5.13 -14.87 -44.54
CA GLY A 577 6.09 -14.58 -43.46
C GLY A 577 6.00 -15.48 -42.23
N GLU A 578 6.42 -14.96 -41.07
CA GLU A 578 6.52 -15.69 -39.79
C GLU A 578 5.76 -14.96 -38.68
N VAL A 579 5.25 -15.72 -37.70
CA VAL A 579 4.60 -15.17 -36.48
C VAL A 579 5.19 -15.88 -35.27
N GLY A 580 5.56 -15.11 -34.25
CA GLY A 580 6.02 -15.66 -32.97
C GLY A 580 6.18 -14.59 -31.90
N VAL A 581 6.15 -15.01 -30.64
CA VAL A 581 6.47 -14.12 -29.50
C VAL A 581 7.98 -14.06 -29.31
N TYR A 582 8.55 -12.88 -29.07
CA TYR A 582 9.99 -12.71 -28.84
C TYR A 582 10.24 -11.76 -27.68
N SER A 583 11.40 -11.93 -27.02
CA SER A 583 11.86 -10.95 -26.04
C SER A 583 12.23 -9.66 -26.76
N LEU A 584 11.65 -8.57 -26.31
CA LEU A 584 11.97 -7.20 -26.65
C LEU A 584 12.11 -6.44 -25.33
N ASP A 585 13.35 -6.16 -24.93
CA ASP A 585 13.69 -5.42 -23.70
C ASP A 585 13.32 -3.94 -23.86
N SER A 586 12.03 -3.69 -23.92
CA SER A 586 11.38 -2.41 -24.21
C SER A 586 10.65 -1.86 -22.99
N TYR A 587 10.64 -2.62 -21.89
CA TYR A 587 10.06 -2.31 -20.59
C TYR A 587 10.83 -3.07 -19.49
N GLN A 588 10.55 -2.77 -18.22
CA GLN A 588 11.14 -3.46 -17.07
C GLN A 588 10.67 -4.93 -17.04
N GLY A 589 11.60 -5.85 -16.73
CA GLY A 589 11.28 -7.26 -16.57
C GLY A 589 10.23 -7.48 -15.46
N PRO A 590 9.34 -8.47 -15.60
CA PRO A 590 9.38 -9.57 -16.58
C PRO A 590 8.54 -9.37 -17.84
N ASP A 591 7.91 -8.21 -18.02
CA ASP A 591 7.05 -7.90 -19.17
C ASP A 591 7.87 -7.42 -20.38
N THR A 592 8.68 -8.34 -20.90
CA THR A 592 9.63 -8.12 -21.99
C THR A 592 9.28 -8.93 -23.23
N TYR A 593 8.11 -9.56 -23.31
CA TYR A 593 7.73 -10.40 -24.45
C TYR A 593 6.67 -9.73 -25.31
N SER A 594 6.91 -9.63 -26.61
CA SER A 594 5.94 -9.07 -27.54
C SER A 594 5.75 -9.99 -28.74
N LEU A 595 4.54 -9.97 -29.30
CA LEU A 595 4.23 -10.71 -30.52
C LEU A 595 4.81 -9.98 -31.74
N LYS A 596 5.52 -10.73 -32.60
CA LYS A 596 6.06 -10.23 -33.86
C LYS A 596 5.38 -10.92 -35.05
N LEU A 597 4.89 -10.12 -35.98
CA LEU A 597 4.51 -10.53 -37.32
C LEU A 597 5.61 -10.05 -38.26
N LYS A 598 6.38 -10.99 -38.82
CA LYS A 598 7.45 -10.70 -39.78
C LYS A 598 6.93 -10.99 -41.17
N ASP A 599 6.67 -9.95 -41.96
CA ASP A 599 6.25 -10.10 -43.35
C ASP A 599 7.44 -10.04 -44.30
N THR A 600 7.58 -11.05 -45.15
CA THR A 600 8.60 -11.13 -46.21
C THR A 600 7.97 -11.17 -47.60
N SER A 601 6.71 -10.75 -47.73
CA SER A 601 5.96 -10.68 -48.99
C SER A 601 5.57 -9.26 -49.37
N THR A 602 5.32 -9.06 -50.68
CA THR A 602 4.79 -7.83 -51.28
C THR A 602 3.42 -8.02 -51.93
N ASN A 603 2.81 -9.20 -51.78
CA ASN A 603 1.49 -9.53 -52.34
C ASN A 603 0.62 -10.42 -51.44
N GLU A 604 1.15 -10.87 -50.30
CA GLU A 604 0.44 -11.59 -49.25
C GLU A 604 0.55 -10.78 -47.97
N LYS A 605 -0.24 -11.14 -46.96
CA LYS A 605 -0.11 -10.56 -45.62
C LYS A 605 -0.02 -11.64 -44.57
N VAL A 606 0.70 -11.34 -43.50
CA VAL A 606 0.69 -12.12 -42.27
C VAL A 606 -0.48 -11.65 -41.40
N THR A 607 -1.24 -12.58 -40.83
CA THR A 607 -2.41 -12.27 -40.01
C THR A 607 -2.40 -13.10 -38.74
N VAL A 608 -2.78 -12.50 -37.62
CA VAL A 608 -3.11 -13.22 -36.37
C VAL A 608 -4.49 -12.81 -35.92
N GLN A 609 -5.20 -13.73 -35.26
CA GLN A 609 -6.52 -13.47 -34.72
C GLN A 609 -6.78 -14.30 -33.46
N LYS A 610 -7.61 -13.75 -32.57
CA LYS A 610 -8.12 -14.42 -31.37
C LYS A 610 -9.63 -14.28 -31.33
N SER A 611 -10.32 -15.38 -31.05
CA SER A 611 -11.76 -15.36 -30.77
C SER A 611 -11.99 -15.36 -29.27
N PHE A 612 -13.05 -14.72 -28.82
CA PHE A 612 -13.44 -14.61 -27.43
C PHE A 612 -14.97 -14.66 -27.29
N THR A 613 -15.48 -14.75 -26.06
CA THR A 613 -16.92 -14.74 -25.81
C THR A 613 -17.56 -13.48 -26.38
N ALA A 614 -18.64 -13.62 -27.14
CA ALA A 614 -19.32 -12.48 -27.73
C ALA A 614 -19.75 -11.48 -26.65
N SER A 615 -19.42 -10.20 -26.86
CA SER A 615 -19.79 -9.09 -25.98
C SER A 615 -20.57 -8.05 -26.76
N SER A 616 -21.68 -7.63 -26.16
CA SER A 616 -22.52 -6.50 -26.60
C SER A 616 -22.28 -5.26 -25.74
N GLY A 617 -21.16 -5.22 -25.02
CA GLY A 617 -20.85 -4.21 -24.02
C GLY A 617 -21.53 -4.47 -22.68
N HIS A 618 -21.10 -3.73 -21.64
CA HIS A 618 -21.70 -3.82 -20.32
C HIS A 618 -23.20 -3.49 -20.40
N ALA A 619 -24.02 -4.19 -19.60
CA ALA A 619 -25.49 -4.08 -19.66
C ALA A 619 -26.01 -2.64 -19.49
N GLU A 620 -25.32 -1.80 -18.72
CA GLU A 620 -25.71 -0.41 -18.47
C GLU A 620 -25.08 0.59 -19.43
N THR A 621 -23.82 0.39 -19.84
CA THR A 621 -23.10 1.37 -20.68
C THR A 621 -23.21 1.07 -22.17
N GLY A 622 -23.58 -0.15 -22.54
CA GLY A 622 -23.59 -0.66 -23.91
C GLY A 622 -22.21 -0.62 -24.57
N ALA A 623 -21.14 -0.57 -23.77
CA ALA A 623 -19.79 -0.29 -24.24
C ALA A 623 -18.78 -1.41 -23.97
N SER A 624 -17.93 -1.66 -24.96
CA SER A 624 -16.74 -2.51 -24.86
C SER A 624 -15.49 -1.67 -25.14
N VAL A 625 -14.42 -1.94 -24.41
CA VAL A 625 -13.11 -1.35 -24.60
C VAL A 625 -12.20 -2.35 -25.29
N TRP A 626 -11.46 -1.88 -26.29
CA TRP A 626 -10.39 -2.60 -26.96
C TRP A 626 -9.10 -1.77 -26.91
N GLU A 627 -8.08 -2.31 -26.25
CA GLU A 627 -6.76 -1.71 -26.14
C GLU A 627 -5.70 -2.62 -26.73
N TYR A 628 -4.66 -2.04 -27.30
CA TYR A 628 -3.46 -2.73 -27.75
C TYR A 628 -2.32 -1.74 -27.97
N LYS A 629 -1.10 -2.24 -27.88
CA LYS A 629 0.09 -1.52 -28.31
C LYS A 629 0.63 -2.09 -29.61
N PHE A 630 1.17 -1.22 -30.46
CA PHE A 630 1.88 -1.64 -31.65
C PHE A 630 3.13 -0.82 -31.92
N LEU A 631 4.12 -1.46 -32.54
CA LEU A 631 5.36 -0.82 -32.98
C LEU A 631 5.64 -1.20 -34.44
N LEU A 632 5.98 -0.18 -35.23
CA LEU A 632 6.45 -0.31 -36.60
C LEU A 632 7.88 0.25 -36.69
N PRO A 633 8.92 -0.59 -36.85
CA PRO A 633 10.30 -0.12 -36.98
C PRO A 633 10.52 0.84 -38.15
N VAL A 634 9.74 0.67 -39.23
CA VAL A 634 9.73 1.55 -40.39
C VAL A 634 8.30 1.97 -40.70
N LYS A 635 8.09 3.18 -41.23
CA LYS A 635 6.76 3.61 -41.67
C LYS A 635 6.25 2.69 -42.77
N MET A 636 5.01 2.26 -42.63
CA MET A 636 4.37 1.34 -43.56
C MET A 636 2.88 1.64 -43.59
N ASP A 637 2.31 1.68 -44.80
CA ASP A 637 0.87 1.79 -45.02
C ASP A 637 0.25 0.38 -45.20
N GLY A 638 -1.01 0.25 -44.80
CA GLY A 638 -1.78 -0.99 -44.97
C GLY A 638 -1.68 -1.98 -43.81
N ILE A 639 -1.04 -1.61 -42.70
CA ILE A 639 -1.20 -2.35 -41.43
C ILE A 639 -2.66 -2.21 -41.01
N GLU A 640 -3.27 -3.30 -40.53
CA GLU A 640 -4.65 -3.32 -40.05
C GLU A 640 -4.74 -3.98 -38.68
N SER A 641 -5.43 -3.31 -37.76
CA SER A 641 -5.92 -3.89 -36.51
C SER A 641 -7.45 -3.78 -36.53
N ALA A 642 -8.17 -4.86 -36.31
CA ALA A 642 -9.63 -4.88 -36.42
C ALA A 642 -10.28 -5.62 -35.25
N LEU A 643 -11.38 -5.04 -34.75
CA LEU A 643 -12.32 -5.68 -33.86
C LEU A 643 -13.53 -6.13 -34.68
N LEU A 644 -13.96 -7.39 -34.55
CA LEU A 644 -14.89 -8.02 -35.46
C LEU A 644 -16.10 -8.63 -34.74
N ALA A 645 -17.23 -8.60 -35.44
CA ALA A 645 -18.40 -9.43 -35.21
C ALA A 645 -18.34 -10.59 -36.22
N ASP A 646 -17.91 -11.76 -35.74
CA ASP A 646 -17.51 -12.90 -36.54
C ASP A 646 -16.44 -12.52 -37.59
N SER A 647 -16.82 -12.44 -38.87
CA SER A 647 -15.93 -12.06 -39.97
C SER A 647 -16.09 -10.60 -40.41
N LYS A 648 -17.09 -9.89 -39.87
CA LYS A 648 -17.41 -8.51 -40.24
C LYS A 648 -16.70 -7.54 -39.30
N SER A 649 -15.94 -6.59 -39.85
CA SER A 649 -15.26 -5.57 -39.06
C SER A 649 -16.29 -4.66 -38.38
N ALA A 650 -16.19 -4.49 -37.07
CA ALA A 650 -16.90 -3.46 -36.30
C ALA A 650 -16.18 -2.13 -36.42
N ILE A 651 -14.87 -2.16 -36.22
CA ILE A 651 -13.98 -1.03 -36.41
C ILE A 651 -12.60 -1.55 -36.78
N ALA A 652 -11.93 -0.85 -37.70
CA ALA A 652 -10.57 -1.13 -38.09
C ALA A 652 -9.71 0.12 -37.99
N ILE A 653 -8.56 -0.02 -37.34
CA ILE A 653 -7.49 0.96 -37.29
C ILE A 653 -6.44 0.54 -38.31
N VAL A 654 -6.03 1.46 -39.17
CA VAL A 654 -5.07 1.22 -40.25
C VAL A 654 -3.97 2.26 -40.28
N THR A 655 -2.84 1.93 -40.91
CA THR A 655 -1.86 2.94 -41.31
C THR A 655 -2.08 3.37 -42.77
N TYR A 656 -2.10 4.68 -42.99
CA TYR A 656 -2.34 5.28 -44.31
C TYR A 656 -1.61 6.61 -44.47
N GLN A 657 -0.79 6.74 -45.51
CA GLN A 657 0.01 7.92 -45.83
C GLN A 657 0.85 8.42 -44.63
N GLY A 658 1.41 7.47 -43.87
CA GLY A 658 2.22 7.76 -42.68
C GLY A 658 1.43 8.32 -41.49
N ALA A 659 0.12 8.10 -41.45
CA ALA A 659 -0.77 8.39 -40.33
C ALA A 659 -1.46 7.11 -39.82
N ILE A 660 -1.81 7.11 -38.54
CA ILE A 660 -2.79 6.18 -37.95
C ILE A 660 -4.17 6.73 -38.35
N ALA A 661 -5.03 5.87 -38.87
CA ALA A 661 -6.35 6.18 -39.39
C ALA A 661 -7.36 5.13 -38.94
N TYR A 662 -8.66 5.44 -39.00
CA TYR A 662 -9.70 4.42 -38.92
C TYR A 662 -10.39 4.26 -40.27
N LEU A 663 -10.99 3.10 -40.53
CA LEU A 663 -11.86 2.90 -41.70
C LEU A 663 -13.27 3.36 -41.38
N ASN A 664 -13.81 4.32 -42.16
CA ASN A 664 -15.19 4.74 -42.04
C ASN A 664 -16.17 3.66 -42.58
N SER A 665 -17.47 3.93 -42.51
CA SER A 665 -18.53 3.05 -43.01
C SER A 665 -18.49 2.76 -44.52
N LEU A 666 -17.70 3.51 -45.30
CA LEU A 666 -17.43 3.27 -46.72
C LEU A 666 -16.13 2.48 -46.98
N GLY A 667 -15.43 2.07 -45.92
CA GLY A 667 -14.12 1.41 -46.01
C GLY A 667 -12.98 2.35 -46.39
N GLN A 668 -13.16 3.67 -46.24
CA GLN A 668 -12.14 4.67 -46.58
C GLN A 668 -11.33 5.06 -45.33
N PRO A 669 -9.98 5.13 -45.41
CA PRO A 669 -9.16 5.60 -44.31
C PRO A 669 -9.41 7.08 -43.97
N VAL A 670 -9.62 7.37 -42.69
CA VAL A 670 -9.73 8.73 -42.15
C VAL A 670 -8.56 8.97 -41.18
N PRO A 671 -7.55 9.79 -41.55
CA PRO A 671 -6.38 10.03 -40.71
C PRO A 671 -6.73 10.68 -39.37
N LEU A 672 -6.18 10.14 -38.29
CA LEU A 672 -6.33 10.64 -36.93
C LEU A 672 -5.05 11.30 -36.41
N TYR A 673 -3.89 10.70 -36.70
CA TYR A 673 -2.63 11.15 -36.14
C TYR A 673 -1.42 10.75 -36.99
N ARG A 674 -0.49 11.69 -37.24
CA ARG A 674 0.76 11.40 -37.96
C ARG A 674 1.76 10.78 -37.00
N TYR A 675 2.04 9.50 -37.18
CA TYR A 675 2.92 8.75 -36.30
C TYR A 675 4.39 8.82 -36.75
N ARG A 676 5.31 8.52 -35.83
CA ARG A 676 6.73 8.24 -36.06
C ARG A 676 6.98 6.74 -36.15
N HIS A 677 7.90 6.32 -37.00
CA HIS A 677 8.40 4.95 -36.93
C HIS A 677 9.22 4.75 -35.66
N ASN A 678 9.45 3.49 -35.29
CA ASN A 678 10.26 3.10 -34.15
C ASN A 678 9.78 3.66 -32.80
N VAL A 679 8.47 3.91 -32.66
CA VAL A 679 7.81 4.31 -31.41
C VAL A 679 6.62 3.38 -31.19
N TRP A 680 6.46 2.88 -29.96
CA TRP A 680 5.28 2.14 -29.55
C TRP A 680 4.08 3.07 -29.39
N TYR A 681 2.94 2.76 -30.01
CA TYR A 681 1.69 3.49 -29.85
C TYR A 681 0.68 2.67 -29.06
N HIS A 682 0.09 3.27 -28.03
CA HIS A 682 -1.03 2.70 -27.29
C HIS A 682 -2.34 3.16 -27.90
N MET A 683 -3.11 2.20 -28.38
CA MET A 683 -4.45 2.40 -28.91
C MET A 683 -5.46 1.99 -27.84
N LYS A 684 -6.47 2.83 -27.61
CA LYS A 684 -7.67 2.47 -26.85
C LYS A 684 -8.90 2.89 -27.64
N VAL A 685 -9.83 1.97 -27.84
CA VAL A 685 -11.05 2.16 -28.60
C VAL A 685 -12.24 1.78 -27.74
N VAL A 686 -13.16 2.72 -27.51
CA VAL A 686 -14.40 2.49 -26.74
C VAL A 686 -15.55 2.38 -27.73
N VAL A 687 -16.03 1.16 -27.97
CA VAL A 687 -17.11 0.87 -28.91
C VAL A 687 -18.45 0.88 -28.18
N ARG A 688 -19.44 1.62 -28.70
CA ARG A 688 -20.81 1.69 -28.19
C ARG A 688 -21.78 1.17 -29.24
N PHE A 689 -22.39 0.02 -28.96
CA PHE A 689 -23.20 -0.70 -29.93
C PHE A 689 -24.53 -0.02 -30.24
N GLU A 690 -25.25 0.45 -29.21
CA GLU A 690 -26.54 1.13 -29.40
C GLU A 690 -26.43 2.41 -30.23
N ALA A 691 -25.36 3.18 -30.00
CA ALA A 691 -25.06 4.39 -30.74
C ALA A 691 -24.44 4.12 -32.13
N ALA A 692 -23.94 2.90 -32.37
CA ALA A 692 -23.09 2.54 -33.51
C ALA A 692 -21.89 3.49 -33.69
N THR A 693 -21.22 3.83 -32.58
CA THR A 693 -20.07 4.74 -32.57
C THR A 693 -18.88 4.19 -31.78
N ALA A 694 -17.69 4.76 -31.99
CA ALA A 694 -16.52 4.55 -31.16
C ALA A 694 -15.78 5.84 -30.80
N ASP A 695 -15.15 5.88 -29.63
CA ASP A 695 -14.10 6.84 -29.31
C ASP A 695 -12.73 6.18 -29.49
N ILE A 696 -11.77 6.90 -30.08
CA ILE A 696 -10.42 6.40 -30.37
C ILE A 696 -9.41 7.29 -29.68
N TYR A 697 -8.59 6.67 -28.84
CA TYR A 697 -7.49 7.28 -28.11
C TYR A 697 -6.16 6.76 -28.64
N ILE A 698 -5.18 7.66 -28.76
CA ILE A 698 -3.80 7.35 -29.14
C ILE A 698 -2.90 7.92 -28.04
N ASN A 699 -2.10 7.07 -27.41
CA ASN A 699 -1.23 7.38 -26.27
C ASN A 699 -1.97 8.10 -25.12
N GLY A 700 -3.23 7.75 -24.86
CA GLY A 700 -4.05 8.41 -23.83
C GLY A 700 -4.67 9.75 -24.24
N LYS A 701 -4.65 10.12 -25.52
CA LYS A 701 -5.30 11.34 -26.05
C LYS A 701 -6.42 10.96 -26.99
N MET A 702 -7.62 11.49 -26.76
CA MET A 702 -8.74 11.30 -27.68
C MET A 702 -8.40 11.94 -29.04
N ARG A 703 -8.43 11.14 -30.11
CA ARG A 703 -8.17 11.57 -31.49
C ARG A 703 -9.35 11.32 -32.42
N GLY A 704 -10.23 10.38 -32.09
CA GLY A 704 -11.56 10.24 -32.68
C GLY A 704 -12.62 10.25 -31.59
N CYS A 705 -13.68 11.02 -31.77
CA CYS A 705 -14.81 11.09 -30.83
C CYS A 705 -16.09 10.76 -31.58
N GLY A 706 -16.85 9.78 -31.09
CA GLY A 706 -18.11 9.34 -31.68
C GLY A 706 -18.01 8.97 -33.16
N VAL A 707 -16.90 8.38 -33.61
CA VAL A 707 -16.74 7.97 -35.02
C VAL A 707 -17.70 6.82 -35.34
N GLU A 708 -18.28 6.79 -36.55
CA GLU A 708 -19.20 5.72 -36.93
C GLU A 708 -18.48 4.36 -36.99
N LEU A 709 -19.15 3.30 -36.52
CA LEU A 709 -18.72 1.92 -36.78
C LEU A 709 -18.83 1.58 -38.27
N ALA A 710 -18.10 0.57 -38.70
CA ALA A 710 -18.06 0.13 -40.09
C ALA A 710 -19.45 -0.32 -40.61
N ALA A 711 -20.35 -0.76 -39.72
CA ALA A 711 -21.75 -0.98 -40.04
C ALA A 711 -22.67 -0.79 -38.82
N ARG A 712 -23.89 -0.26 -39.05
CA ARG A 712 -24.87 0.06 -38.00
C ARG A 712 -25.61 -1.16 -37.42
N ASP A 713 -25.58 -2.29 -38.10
CA ASP A 713 -26.21 -3.54 -37.68
C ASP A 713 -25.31 -4.40 -36.76
N ILE A 714 -24.13 -3.90 -36.40
CA ILE A 714 -23.21 -4.58 -35.48
C ILE A 714 -23.64 -4.31 -34.05
N SER A 715 -24.03 -5.38 -33.34
CA SER A 715 -24.50 -5.31 -31.96
C SER A 715 -23.65 -6.12 -30.97
N TYR A 716 -22.55 -6.72 -31.45
CA TYR A 716 -21.59 -7.45 -30.62
C TYR A 716 -20.22 -7.51 -31.30
N VAL A 717 -19.20 -7.94 -30.55
CA VAL A 717 -17.87 -8.32 -31.04
C VAL A 717 -17.43 -9.62 -30.37
N ASN A 718 -16.68 -10.45 -31.08
CA ASN A 718 -16.20 -11.75 -30.57
C ASN A 718 -14.84 -12.16 -31.15
N GLN A 719 -14.20 -11.29 -31.93
CA GLN A 719 -12.90 -11.57 -32.51
C GLN A 719 -12.07 -10.29 -32.65
N VAL A 720 -10.75 -10.43 -32.46
CA VAL A 720 -9.76 -9.40 -32.77
C VAL A 720 -8.77 -9.95 -33.79
N ARG A 721 -8.34 -9.11 -34.74
CA ARG A 721 -7.41 -9.48 -35.81
C ARG A 721 -6.37 -8.40 -36.01
N PHE A 722 -5.13 -8.81 -36.24
CA PHE A 722 -4.03 -7.95 -36.65
C PHE A 722 -3.43 -8.46 -37.96
N SER A 723 -3.05 -7.56 -38.84
CA SER A 723 -2.49 -7.90 -40.15
C SER A 723 -1.41 -6.92 -40.58
N THR A 724 -0.38 -7.45 -41.22
CA THR A 724 0.61 -6.67 -41.96
C THR A 724 0.03 -6.18 -43.29
N SER A 725 0.81 -5.35 -44.01
CA SER A 725 0.43 -4.82 -45.31
C SER A 725 0.42 -5.91 -46.38
N ILE A 726 -0.55 -5.88 -47.29
CA ILE A 726 -0.55 -6.77 -48.47
C ILE A 726 0.48 -6.35 -49.53
N ALA A 727 1.03 -5.14 -49.43
CA ALA A 727 1.82 -4.51 -50.49
C ALA A 727 3.25 -4.16 -50.06
N ALA A 728 3.68 -4.56 -48.85
CA ALA A 728 4.99 -4.20 -48.31
C ALA A 728 5.51 -5.24 -47.30
N GLU A 729 6.81 -5.51 -47.38
CA GLU A 729 7.56 -6.31 -46.41
C GLU A 729 7.85 -5.49 -45.15
N GLY A 730 7.89 -6.14 -43.99
CA GLY A 730 8.36 -5.53 -42.74
C GLY A 730 7.75 -6.15 -41.49
N ASP A 731 8.19 -5.62 -40.35
CA ASP A 731 7.84 -6.13 -39.03
C ASP A 731 6.72 -5.31 -38.38
N LEU A 732 5.73 -6.00 -37.81
CA LEU A 732 4.73 -5.45 -36.90
C LEU A 732 4.90 -6.13 -35.54
N PHE A 733 5.09 -5.32 -34.49
CA PHE A 733 5.10 -5.79 -33.11
C PHE A 733 3.80 -5.41 -32.41
N LEU A 734 3.29 -6.30 -31.55
CA LEU A 734 2.05 -6.16 -30.82
C LEU A 734 2.23 -6.59 -29.37
N ASP A 735 1.56 -5.88 -28.47
CA ASP A 735 1.59 -6.18 -27.03
C ASP A 735 0.39 -5.53 -26.31
N ASP A 736 0.23 -5.82 -25.01
CA ASP A 736 -0.80 -5.24 -24.15
C ASP A 736 -2.21 -5.24 -24.80
N ILE A 737 -2.65 -6.40 -25.29
CA ILE A 737 -3.95 -6.55 -25.98
C ILE A 737 -5.04 -6.84 -24.94
N LEU A 738 -5.90 -5.87 -24.69
CA LEU A 738 -6.99 -5.95 -23.70
C LEU A 738 -8.34 -5.77 -24.40
N ILE A 739 -9.32 -6.60 -24.02
CA ILE A 739 -10.73 -6.42 -24.38
C ILE A 739 -11.57 -6.68 -23.14
N TYR A 740 -12.41 -5.72 -22.76
CA TYR A 740 -13.26 -5.79 -21.57
C TYR A 740 -14.51 -4.91 -21.74
N GLU A 741 -15.49 -5.09 -20.87
CA GLU A 741 -16.70 -4.28 -20.87
C GLU A 741 -16.50 -3.04 -20.00
N GLN A 742 -16.94 -1.86 -20.46
CA GLN A 742 -16.76 -0.63 -19.69
C GLN A 742 -17.77 -0.59 -18.54
N LEU A 743 -17.27 -0.61 -17.31
CA LEU A 743 -18.11 -0.43 -16.12
C LEU A 743 -18.77 0.96 -16.13
N PRO A 744 -20.00 1.08 -15.60
CA PRO A 744 -20.67 2.36 -15.45
C PRO A 744 -19.92 3.22 -14.44
N GLU A 745 -19.99 4.54 -14.62
CA GLU A 745 -19.55 5.48 -13.59
C GLU A 745 -20.48 5.33 -12.37
N PRO A 746 -19.95 5.15 -11.16
CA PRO A 746 -20.75 5.10 -9.93
C PRO A 746 -21.59 6.37 -9.71
N ASP A 747 -22.81 6.25 -9.18
CA ASP A 747 -23.65 7.40 -8.82
C ASP A 747 -23.00 8.32 -7.77
N ASP A 748 -22.14 7.74 -6.91
CA ASP A 748 -21.37 8.42 -5.89
C ASP A 748 -19.93 8.70 -6.35
N TYR A 749 -19.70 8.94 -7.64
CA TYR A 749 -18.37 9.31 -8.15
C TYR A 749 -17.85 10.64 -7.56
N VAL A 750 -16.55 10.89 -7.74
CA VAL A 750 -15.88 12.11 -7.27
C VAL A 750 -16.59 13.36 -7.81
N PRO A 751 -17.01 14.30 -6.95
CA PRO A 751 -17.59 15.56 -7.39
C PRO A 751 -16.61 16.38 -8.22
N GLU A 752 -17.12 17.18 -9.15
CA GLU A 752 -16.29 18.03 -10.00
C GLU A 752 -15.41 18.99 -9.17
N PRO A 753 -14.09 19.08 -9.45
CA PRO A 753 -13.19 19.96 -8.71
C PRO A 753 -13.47 21.46 -8.91
N GLU A 754 -13.47 22.23 -7.82
CA GLU A 754 -13.61 23.68 -7.83
C GLU A 754 -12.26 24.41 -7.67
N ALA A 755 -11.64 24.78 -8.79
CA ALA A 755 -10.32 25.41 -8.79
C ALA A 755 -10.21 26.67 -7.93
N ALA A 756 -9.18 26.73 -7.07
CA ALA A 756 -8.82 27.93 -6.34
C ALA A 756 -8.03 28.89 -7.25
N SER A 757 -8.38 30.18 -7.30
CA SER A 757 -7.59 31.16 -8.04
C SER A 757 -6.38 31.64 -7.22
N HIS A 758 -5.18 31.70 -7.80
CA HIS A 758 -3.94 32.11 -7.11
C HIS A 758 -2.99 32.93 -8.02
N GLU A 759 -3.50 33.56 -9.08
CA GLU A 759 -2.69 34.44 -9.93
C GLU A 759 -1.97 35.51 -9.09
N PRO A 760 -0.68 35.79 -9.36
CA PRO A 760 0.10 35.45 -10.55
C PRO A 760 0.98 34.18 -10.43
N TYR A 761 0.67 33.28 -9.48
CA TYR A 761 1.53 32.14 -9.17
C TYR A 761 1.23 30.91 -10.04
N LEU A 762 2.29 30.21 -10.44
CA LEU A 762 2.30 28.88 -11.08
C LEU A 762 2.82 27.86 -10.06
N LEU A 763 1.92 27.07 -9.49
CA LEU A 763 2.14 26.23 -8.33
C LEU A 763 2.26 24.76 -8.72
N GLY A 764 3.45 24.19 -8.54
CA GLY A 764 3.77 22.81 -8.94
C GLY A 764 3.96 21.88 -7.76
N MET A 765 3.35 20.71 -7.81
CA MET A 765 3.55 19.67 -6.81
C MET A 765 4.45 18.57 -7.39
N GLN A 766 5.54 18.23 -6.72
CA GLN A 766 6.34 17.07 -7.08
C GLN A 766 5.55 15.80 -6.74
N GLN A 767 5.79 14.70 -7.47
CA GLN A 767 5.11 13.43 -7.25
C GLN A 767 6.05 12.26 -7.56
N CYS A 768 6.02 11.24 -6.69
CA CYS A 768 6.77 10.01 -6.90
C CYS A 768 5.80 8.85 -7.18
N SER A 769 5.89 8.30 -8.39
CA SER A 769 4.99 7.25 -8.89
C SER A 769 5.37 5.87 -8.33
N LEU A 770 5.22 5.70 -7.01
CA LEU A 770 5.60 4.48 -6.31
C LEU A 770 4.40 3.65 -5.90
N TRP A 771 3.22 4.21 -5.66
CA TRP A 771 2.22 3.55 -4.79
C TRP A 771 1.24 2.64 -5.51
N ARG A 772 1.79 1.76 -6.36
CA ARG A 772 1.11 0.59 -6.89
C ARG A 772 1.72 -0.67 -6.31
N GLU A 773 0.92 -1.38 -5.52
CA GLU A 773 1.31 -2.63 -4.87
C GLU A 773 1.89 -3.64 -5.88
N GLY A 774 3.00 -4.29 -5.52
CA GLY A 774 3.73 -5.24 -6.37
C GLY A 774 4.78 -4.60 -7.30
N THR A 775 4.77 -3.27 -7.49
CA THR A 775 5.73 -2.56 -8.35
C THR A 775 6.77 -1.74 -7.56
N CYS A 776 6.48 -1.40 -6.30
CA CYS A 776 7.40 -0.77 -5.34
C CYS A 776 7.46 -1.57 -4.03
N SER A 777 8.09 -1.03 -2.97
CA SER A 777 8.13 -1.65 -1.62
C SER A 777 6.75 -1.90 -0.98
N GLY A 778 5.70 -1.24 -1.48
CA GLY A 778 4.30 -1.36 -1.08
C GLY A 778 3.96 -0.65 0.23
N TYR A 779 2.74 -0.86 0.72
CA TYR A 779 2.21 -0.12 1.87
C TYR A 779 2.60 -0.68 3.25
N ASP A 780 3.09 -1.92 3.34
CA ASP A 780 3.42 -2.54 4.63
C ASP A 780 4.36 -1.72 5.53
N PRO A 781 5.44 -1.08 5.02
CA PRO A 781 6.35 -0.29 5.86
C PRO A 781 5.70 0.97 6.46
N VAL A 782 4.66 1.53 5.82
CA VAL A 782 3.99 2.76 6.27
C VAL A 782 2.66 2.50 6.99
N ARG A 783 2.16 1.26 6.99
CA ARG A 783 0.77 0.93 7.39
C ARG A 783 0.39 1.30 8.82
N ASN A 784 1.37 1.30 9.73
CA ASN A 784 1.16 1.50 11.17
C ASN A 784 1.26 2.97 11.61
N ASN A 785 1.46 3.92 10.67
CA ASN A 785 1.57 5.33 10.99
C ASN A 785 0.42 6.13 10.36
N LEU A 786 -0.47 6.70 11.18
CA LEU A 786 -1.61 7.48 10.71
C LEU A 786 -1.20 8.76 9.96
N ASP A 787 -0.05 9.34 10.27
CA ASP A 787 0.49 10.50 9.56
C ASP A 787 0.97 10.14 8.14
N ARG A 788 1.12 8.84 7.86
CA ARG A 788 1.52 8.28 6.55
C ARG A 788 0.39 7.49 5.87
N LYS A 789 -0.76 7.31 6.53
CA LYS A 789 -1.94 6.63 5.96
C LYS A 789 -2.74 7.63 5.12
N PRO A 790 -2.84 7.46 3.79
CA PRO A 790 -3.56 8.41 2.94
C PRO A 790 -5.05 8.45 3.31
N VAL A 791 -5.70 9.61 3.18
CA VAL A 791 -7.18 9.68 3.31
C VAL A 791 -7.90 8.85 2.24
N LEU A 792 -7.20 8.51 1.15
CA LEU A 792 -7.67 7.58 0.11
C LEU A 792 -7.61 6.11 0.57
N GLY A 793 -6.95 5.77 1.68
CA GLY A 793 -6.63 4.39 2.01
C GLY A 793 -5.43 3.86 1.21
N TRP A 794 -5.34 2.56 1.02
CA TRP A 794 -4.23 1.91 0.29
C TRP A 794 -4.56 1.82 -1.20
N TYR A 795 -4.72 3.01 -1.78
CA TYR A 795 -5.19 3.17 -3.16
C TYR A 795 -4.24 2.51 -4.17
N ASN A 796 -4.78 2.11 -5.31
CA ASN A 796 -4.02 1.65 -6.44
C ASN A 796 -3.64 2.84 -7.31
N GLU A 797 -2.37 3.22 -7.31
CA GLU A 797 -1.86 4.23 -8.23
C GLU A 797 -2.13 3.80 -9.69
N GLY A 798 -2.89 4.62 -10.42
CA GLY A 798 -3.40 4.31 -11.76
C GLY A 798 -4.90 4.00 -11.83
N ASP A 799 -5.59 3.89 -10.70
CA ASP A 799 -7.05 3.89 -10.67
C ASP A 799 -7.62 5.28 -11.03
N LEU A 800 -8.65 5.32 -11.88
CA LEU A 800 -9.21 6.58 -12.39
C LEU A 800 -9.92 7.40 -11.30
N GLU A 801 -10.63 6.74 -10.37
CA GLU A 801 -11.35 7.41 -9.30
C GLU A 801 -10.37 7.95 -8.25
N ALA A 802 -9.35 7.16 -7.90
CA ALA A 802 -8.29 7.63 -7.00
C ALA A 802 -7.59 8.88 -7.56
N VAL A 803 -7.23 8.87 -8.85
CA VAL A 803 -6.60 10.03 -9.51
C VAL A 803 -7.54 11.23 -9.57
N ASP A 804 -8.84 11.04 -9.81
CA ASP A 804 -9.82 12.14 -9.78
C ASP A 804 -9.97 12.75 -8.38
N TRP A 805 -9.85 11.94 -7.32
CA TRP A 805 -9.74 12.45 -5.93
C TRP A 805 -8.46 13.26 -5.71
N GLU A 806 -7.31 12.78 -6.19
CA GLU A 806 -6.04 13.53 -6.11
C GLU A 806 -6.14 14.88 -6.86
N ILE A 807 -6.65 14.87 -8.10
CA ILE A 807 -6.88 16.09 -8.89
C ILE A 807 -7.79 17.04 -8.14
N LYS A 808 -8.87 16.55 -7.52
CA LYS A 808 -9.77 17.37 -6.71
C LYS A 808 -9.01 18.08 -5.60
N TYR A 809 -8.25 17.35 -4.79
CA TYR A 809 -7.49 17.93 -3.69
C TYR A 809 -6.45 18.95 -4.18
N LEU A 810 -5.72 18.64 -5.25
CA LEU A 810 -4.71 19.54 -5.80
C LEU A 810 -5.33 20.84 -6.32
N VAL A 811 -6.35 20.73 -7.17
CA VAL A 811 -6.98 21.87 -7.86
C VAL A 811 -7.76 22.77 -6.87
N GLU A 812 -8.44 22.17 -5.89
CA GLU A 812 -9.17 22.92 -4.86
C GLU A 812 -8.24 23.63 -3.87
N HIS A 813 -6.93 23.31 -3.86
CA HIS A 813 -5.94 24.02 -3.05
C HIS A 813 -5.00 24.91 -3.88
N GLY A 814 -5.29 25.06 -5.18
CA GLY A 814 -4.59 25.97 -6.07
C GLY A 814 -3.29 25.41 -6.66
N ILE A 815 -3.16 24.09 -6.76
CA ILE A 815 -2.05 23.47 -7.49
C ILE A 815 -2.39 23.44 -8.99
N ASP A 816 -1.45 23.91 -9.83
CA ASP A 816 -1.61 23.98 -11.28
C ASP A 816 -1.15 22.72 -11.99
N PHE A 817 -0.14 22.04 -11.47
CA PHE A 817 0.45 20.89 -12.13
C PHE A 817 1.17 19.92 -11.19
N LEU A 818 1.24 18.66 -11.63
CA LEU A 818 2.11 17.64 -11.02
C LEU A 818 3.39 17.46 -11.84
N GLN A 819 4.53 17.33 -11.17
CA GLN A 819 5.78 16.89 -11.77
C GLN A 819 5.97 15.41 -11.46
N TYR A 820 5.76 14.55 -12.45
CA TYR A 820 5.92 13.10 -12.31
C TYR A 820 7.40 12.72 -12.51
N CYS A 821 7.95 11.92 -11.60
CA CYS A 821 9.19 11.19 -11.86
C CYS A 821 8.99 10.28 -13.09
N TRP A 822 9.88 10.38 -14.06
CA TRP A 822 9.92 9.56 -15.26
C TRP A 822 11.14 8.64 -15.21
N PHE A 823 10.89 7.33 -15.16
CA PHE A 823 11.95 6.33 -15.20
C PHE A 823 11.95 5.62 -16.55
N GLY A 824 13.14 5.51 -17.14
CA GLY A 824 13.34 4.70 -18.35
C GLY A 824 13.11 3.21 -18.08
N PRO A 825 12.93 2.39 -19.12
CA PRO A 825 12.88 0.94 -18.94
C PRO A 825 14.25 0.42 -18.47
N THR A 826 14.26 -0.59 -17.59
CA THR A 826 15.51 -1.29 -17.21
C THR A 826 15.95 -2.18 -18.36
N LEU A 827 17.03 -1.81 -19.06
CA LEU A 827 17.55 -2.55 -20.20
C LEU A 827 18.54 -3.63 -19.74
N SER A 828 18.43 -4.85 -20.29
CA SER A 828 19.42 -5.89 -20.02
C SER A 828 20.68 -5.67 -20.86
N TRP A 829 21.85 -5.97 -20.29
CA TRP A 829 23.14 -5.92 -20.98
C TRP A 829 23.26 -6.87 -22.17
N ARG A 830 22.27 -7.77 -22.36
CA ARG A 830 22.23 -8.78 -23.42
C ARG A 830 21.50 -8.30 -24.66
N SER A 831 20.83 -7.14 -24.61
CA SER A 831 19.94 -6.70 -25.67
C SER A 831 20.51 -5.56 -26.50
N ALA A 832 20.19 -5.57 -27.80
CA ALA A 832 20.39 -4.40 -28.66
C ALA A 832 19.49 -3.24 -28.18
N ILE A 833 19.82 -2.01 -28.59
CA ILE A 833 18.98 -0.83 -28.38
C ILE A 833 17.55 -1.11 -28.89
N GLN A 834 16.56 -1.09 -27.99
CA GLN A 834 15.15 -1.32 -28.33
C GLN A 834 14.29 -0.06 -28.12
N PRO A 835 13.20 0.11 -28.89
CA PRO A 835 12.20 1.14 -28.64
C PRO A 835 11.50 0.95 -27.29
N ILE A 836 11.21 2.05 -26.61
CA ILE A 836 10.54 2.03 -25.31
C ILE A 836 9.05 1.72 -25.50
N LYS A 837 8.56 0.61 -24.92
CA LYS A 837 7.15 0.21 -24.84
C LYS A 837 6.45 0.95 -23.69
N ASP A 838 7.11 1.00 -22.54
CA ASP A 838 6.60 1.60 -21.31
C ASP A 838 7.72 2.14 -20.42
N THR A 839 7.32 2.97 -19.46
CA THR A 839 8.19 3.59 -18.45
C THR A 839 8.11 2.81 -17.15
N ALA A 840 9.25 2.56 -16.49
CA ALA A 840 9.24 1.94 -15.18
C ALA A 840 8.51 2.86 -14.18
N MET A 841 7.66 2.31 -13.31
CA MET A 841 6.95 3.01 -12.22
C MET A 841 5.95 4.12 -12.63
N THR A 842 6.30 5.04 -13.54
CA THR A 842 5.46 6.18 -13.99
C THR A 842 4.24 5.77 -14.82
N LYS A 843 4.26 4.59 -15.45
CA LYS A 843 3.20 4.12 -16.37
C LYS A 843 1.83 4.18 -15.67
N HIS A 844 1.76 3.69 -14.44
CA HIS A 844 0.50 3.55 -13.75
C HIS A 844 -0.10 4.90 -13.35
N ALA A 845 0.68 5.76 -12.67
CA ALA A 845 0.21 7.08 -12.28
C ALA A 845 -0.18 7.96 -13.48
N LEU A 846 0.64 7.97 -14.54
CA LEU A 846 0.49 8.91 -15.65
C LEU A 846 -0.30 8.34 -16.84
N HIS A 847 0.04 7.14 -17.34
CA HIS A 847 -0.59 6.57 -18.53
C HIS A 847 -1.91 5.89 -18.23
N ASP A 848 -1.95 5.04 -17.20
CA ASP A 848 -3.16 4.30 -16.84
C ASP A 848 -4.14 5.21 -16.09
N GLY A 849 -3.63 6.03 -15.15
CA GLY A 849 -4.40 6.96 -14.33
C GLY A 849 -4.67 8.32 -15.00
N PHE A 850 -3.72 9.26 -14.87
CA PHE A 850 -3.93 10.67 -15.23
C PHE A 850 -4.37 10.90 -16.68
N PHE A 851 -3.88 10.14 -17.67
CA PHE A 851 -4.30 10.34 -19.05
C PHE A 851 -5.79 10.05 -19.30
N TYR A 852 -6.40 9.17 -18.51
CA TYR A 852 -7.80 8.75 -18.68
C TYR A 852 -8.73 9.26 -17.59
N ALA A 853 -8.22 9.85 -16.51
CA ALA A 853 -9.00 10.45 -15.44
C ALA A 853 -9.96 11.56 -15.96
N LYS A 854 -11.18 11.59 -15.42
CA LYS A 854 -12.28 12.46 -15.88
C LYS A 854 -11.92 13.93 -15.77
N TYR A 855 -11.22 14.30 -14.70
CA TYR A 855 -10.85 15.68 -14.39
C TYR A 855 -9.42 16.03 -14.81
N SER A 856 -8.72 15.17 -15.56
CA SER A 856 -7.32 15.39 -16.00
C SER A 856 -7.06 16.69 -16.76
N LYS A 857 -8.08 17.33 -17.33
CA LYS A 857 -7.95 18.65 -17.98
C LYS A 857 -7.87 19.82 -16.99
N ARG A 858 -8.20 19.60 -15.71
CA ARG A 858 -8.17 20.60 -14.63
C ARG A 858 -6.77 20.84 -14.07
N LEU A 859 -5.84 19.91 -14.31
CA LEU A 859 -4.48 19.92 -13.79
C LEU A 859 -3.51 19.71 -14.96
N LYS A 860 -2.35 20.38 -14.96
CA LYS A 860 -1.29 20.12 -15.93
C LYS A 860 -0.31 19.07 -15.38
N PHE A 861 0.60 18.59 -16.22
CA PHE A 861 1.70 17.75 -15.76
C PHE A 861 3.02 18.11 -16.42
N SER A 862 4.14 17.85 -15.75
CA SER A 862 5.48 17.81 -16.35
C SER A 862 6.18 16.51 -15.96
N ILE A 863 7.30 16.21 -16.63
CA ILE A 863 8.14 15.06 -16.26
C ILE A 863 9.49 15.54 -15.71
N LEU A 864 9.99 14.79 -14.72
CA LEU A 864 11.36 14.84 -14.23
C LEU A 864 12.04 13.54 -14.67
N TRP A 865 13.01 13.63 -15.58
CA TRP A 865 13.79 12.46 -15.98
C TRP A 865 14.66 12.02 -14.81
N GLU A 866 14.26 10.92 -14.17
CA GLU A 866 15.05 10.29 -13.14
C GLU A 866 16.12 9.41 -13.80
N ASN A 867 17.33 9.96 -13.85
CA ASN A 867 18.51 9.37 -14.45
C ASN A 867 19.53 8.87 -13.41
N SER A 868 19.13 8.60 -12.16
CA SER A 868 19.97 7.93 -11.15
C SER A 868 20.28 6.49 -11.51
N ASP A 869 19.26 5.65 -11.72
CA ASP A 869 19.41 4.26 -12.18
C ASP A 869 19.06 4.19 -13.67
N ARG A 870 20.09 4.20 -14.50
CA ARG A 870 19.94 4.41 -15.95
C ARG A 870 19.74 3.11 -16.72
N GLY A 871 20.09 1.96 -16.14
CA GLY A 871 20.05 0.66 -16.84
C GLY A 871 20.92 0.56 -18.12
N ILE A 872 21.78 1.55 -18.40
CA ILE A 872 22.54 1.67 -19.66
C ILE A 872 24.06 1.77 -19.45
N ASP A 873 24.57 1.56 -18.24
CA ASP A 873 26.01 1.73 -17.93
C ASP A 873 26.92 0.79 -18.74
N TRP A 874 26.38 -0.33 -19.23
CA TRP A 874 27.08 -1.29 -20.10
C TRP A 874 27.24 -0.79 -21.54
N MET A 875 26.53 0.26 -21.95
CA MET A 875 26.62 0.86 -23.29
C MET A 875 27.83 1.79 -23.41
N THR A 876 28.44 1.84 -24.59
CA THR A 876 29.41 2.88 -24.93
C THR A 876 28.73 4.25 -25.07
N ALA A 877 29.47 5.35 -24.89
CA ALA A 877 28.90 6.71 -24.91
C ALA A 877 28.15 7.04 -26.22
N ASP A 878 28.68 6.61 -27.37
CA ASP A 878 28.01 6.75 -28.67
C ASP A 878 26.68 5.99 -28.74
N LYS A 879 26.60 4.82 -28.10
CA LYS A 879 25.36 4.03 -28.01
C LYS A 879 24.35 4.61 -27.02
N LYS A 880 24.81 5.23 -25.93
CA LYS A 880 23.93 5.99 -25.02
C LYS A 880 23.30 7.19 -25.74
N GLU A 881 24.10 7.92 -26.52
CA GLU A 881 23.61 9.05 -27.32
C GLU A 881 22.61 8.60 -28.40
N GLU A 882 22.92 7.52 -29.12
CA GLU A 882 22.00 6.91 -30.10
C GLU A 882 20.69 6.48 -29.42
N TYR A 883 20.75 5.79 -28.27
CA TYR A 883 19.55 5.38 -27.54
C TYR A 883 18.70 6.59 -27.11
N PHE A 884 19.32 7.64 -26.57
CA PHE A 884 18.62 8.85 -26.18
C PHE A 884 17.92 9.52 -27.37
N LYS A 885 18.64 9.71 -28.48
CA LYS A 885 18.13 10.43 -29.66
C LYS A 885 17.08 9.64 -30.45
N GLU A 886 17.22 8.32 -30.53
CA GLU A 886 16.36 7.47 -31.36
C GLU A 886 15.20 6.81 -30.60
N ASN A 887 15.25 6.76 -29.27
CA ASN A 887 14.22 6.05 -28.47
C ASN A 887 13.64 6.90 -27.34
N VAL A 888 14.47 7.53 -26.49
CA VAL A 888 13.98 8.32 -25.35
C VAL A 888 13.26 9.59 -25.80
N PHE A 889 13.94 10.44 -26.58
CA PHE A 889 13.39 11.72 -27.02
C PHE A 889 12.15 11.57 -27.93
N PRO A 890 12.13 10.68 -28.95
CA PRO A 890 10.94 10.46 -29.76
C PRO A 890 9.75 9.95 -28.93
N TYR A 891 9.99 9.08 -27.94
CA TYR A 891 8.95 8.63 -27.03
C TYR A 891 8.36 9.80 -26.23
N TRP A 892 9.20 10.63 -25.61
CA TRP A 892 8.71 11.81 -24.86
C TRP A 892 7.93 12.79 -25.74
N MET A 893 8.37 12.98 -26.99
CA MET A 893 7.69 13.86 -27.92
C MET A 893 6.27 13.39 -28.24
N GLU A 894 6.08 12.09 -28.48
CA GLU A 894 4.80 11.50 -28.87
C GLU A 894 3.86 11.22 -27.67
N TYR A 895 4.40 10.92 -26.49
CA TYR A 895 3.61 10.66 -25.29
C TYR A 895 3.32 11.92 -24.47
N TYR A 896 4.24 12.88 -24.39
CA TYR A 896 4.16 13.96 -23.39
C TYR A 896 4.09 15.35 -24.01
N PHE A 897 5.13 15.80 -24.72
CA PHE A 897 5.26 17.23 -25.06
C PHE A 897 4.15 17.74 -25.98
N LYS A 898 3.58 16.87 -26.83
CA LYS A 898 2.44 17.19 -27.70
C LYS A 898 1.07 17.13 -26.98
N ASP A 899 1.01 16.69 -25.74
CA ASP A 899 -0.21 16.78 -24.92
C ASP A 899 -0.50 18.25 -24.56
N GLU A 900 -1.76 18.66 -24.67
CA GLU A 900 -2.23 19.99 -24.25
C GLU A 900 -2.24 20.16 -22.73
N ARG A 901 -2.25 19.04 -21.99
CA ARG A 901 -2.11 18.99 -20.52
C ARG A 901 -0.66 19.08 -20.05
N TYR A 902 0.34 18.96 -20.95
CA TYR A 902 1.74 19.13 -20.57
C TYR A 902 2.05 20.60 -20.24
N LEU A 903 2.80 20.86 -19.17
CA LEU A 903 3.19 22.18 -18.73
C LEU A 903 4.06 22.88 -19.77
N LYS A 904 3.58 24.03 -20.26
CA LYS A 904 4.28 24.89 -21.22
C LYS A 904 4.24 26.33 -20.75
N VAL A 905 5.40 26.98 -20.67
CA VAL A 905 5.51 28.42 -20.38
C VAL A 905 5.97 29.13 -21.65
N GLY A 906 5.13 30.01 -22.20
CA GLY A 906 5.43 30.70 -23.47
C GLY A 906 5.66 29.75 -24.64
N ASN A 907 4.86 28.67 -24.74
CA ASN A 907 5.03 27.58 -25.72
C ASN A 907 6.38 26.83 -25.63
N LYS A 908 7.05 26.87 -24.48
CA LYS A 908 8.21 26.04 -24.18
C LYS A 908 7.83 24.95 -23.18
N PRO A 909 7.90 23.66 -23.52
CA PRO A 909 7.76 22.58 -22.56
C PRO A 909 8.78 22.72 -21.43
N VAL A 910 8.35 22.45 -20.19
CA VAL A 910 9.23 22.42 -19.01
C VAL A 910 9.67 20.98 -18.78
N LEU A 911 10.97 20.70 -18.77
CA LEU A 911 11.56 19.37 -18.54
C LEU A 911 12.58 19.46 -17.40
N SER A 912 12.42 18.61 -16.38
CA SER A 912 13.38 18.47 -15.29
C SER A 912 14.29 17.26 -15.51
N ILE A 913 15.53 17.32 -15.02
CA ILE A 913 16.50 16.21 -14.99
C ILE A 913 17.03 16.08 -13.56
N TYR A 914 17.13 14.85 -13.05
CA TYR A 914 17.40 14.63 -11.63
C TYR A 914 18.89 14.78 -11.23
N ARG A 915 19.82 14.25 -12.02
CA ARG A 915 21.27 14.27 -11.73
C ARG A 915 22.09 14.75 -12.91
N VAL A 916 22.80 15.87 -12.74
CA VAL A 916 23.71 16.39 -13.77
C VAL A 916 24.97 15.55 -13.91
N GLU A 917 25.45 14.94 -12.82
CA GLU A 917 26.64 14.09 -12.81
C GLU A 917 26.47 12.92 -13.76
N ASN A 918 25.31 12.26 -13.68
CA ASN A 918 24.99 11.12 -14.51
C ASN A 918 24.88 11.54 -15.98
N LEU A 919 24.26 12.69 -16.26
CA LEU A 919 24.20 13.23 -17.62
C LEU A 919 25.60 13.49 -18.21
N ILE A 920 26.50 14.05 -17.41
CA ILE A 920 27.90 14.28 -17.79
C ILE A 920 28.63 12.96 -18.01
N GLU A 921 28.50 12.01 -17.08
CA GLU A 921 29.14 10.70 -17.17
C GLU A 921 28.69 9.91 -18.41
N ASP A 922 27.40 10.00 -18.77
CA ASP A 922 26.86 9.27 -19.92
C ASP A 922 27.35 9.80 -21.26
N PHE A 923 27.47 11.12 -21.38
CA PHE A 923 27.70 11.76 -22.68
C PHE A 923 29.10 12.39 -22.80
N GLY A 924 29.88 12.48 -21.73
CA GLY A 924 31.28 12.91 -21.75
C GLY A 924 31.61 13.98 -20.71
N ASP A 925 31.47 15.25 -21.08
CA ASP A 925 31.77 16.41 -20.23
C ASP A 925 30.68 17.48 -20.35
N SER A 926 30.69 18.49 -19.46
CA SER A 926 29.69 19.57 -19.47
C SER A 926 29.59 20.30 -20.83
N SER A 927 30.72 20.50 -21.51
CA SER A 927 30.76 21.18 -22.82
C SER A 927 30.15 20.31 -23.90
N TYR A 928 30.42 19.01 -23.89
CA TYR A 928 29.83 18.05 -24.80
C TYR A 928 28.31 17.95 -24.61
N VAL A 929 27.86 17.81 -23.36
CA VAL A 929 26.43 17.79 -23.01
C VAL A 929 25.72 19.03 -23.53
N LYS A 930 26.29 20.22 -23.31
CA LYS A 930 25.74 21.47 -23.83
C LYS A 930 25.59 21.46 -25.35
N GLN A 931 26.65 21.11 -26.06
CA GLN A 931 26.72 21.27 -27.51
C GLN A 931 25.97 20.18 -28.27
N ASN A 932 26.01 18.92 -27.79
CA ASN A 932 25.54 17.76 -28.57
C ASN A 932 24.21 17.18 -28.06
N ILE A 933 23.84 17.45 -26.80
CA ILE A 933 22.62 16.93 -26.18
C ILE A 933 21.61 18.05 -25.98
N ILE A 934 21.94 19.07 -25.17
CA ILE A 934 20.98 20.15 -24.83
C ILE A 934 20.69 21.05 -26.03
N GLN A 935 21.71 21.48 -26.77
CA GLN A 935 21.50 22.30 -27.97
C GLN A 935 20.74 21.53 -29.05
N TRP A 936 21.09 20.25 -29.27
CA TRP A 936 20.35 19.36 -30.17
C TRP A 936 18.87 19.25 -29.74
N MET A 937 18.60 19.02 -28.45
CA MET A 937 17.24 18.92 -27.93
C MET A 937 16.45 20.21 -28.15
N ARG A 938 17.04 21.39 -27.88
CA ARG A 938 16.41 22.69 -28.18
C ARG A 938 16.06 22.84 -29.66
N GLU A 939 16.93 22.41 -30.56
CA GLU A 939 16.68 22.41 -32.00
C GLU A 939 15.54 21.45 -32.38
N GLN A 940 15.48 20.26 -31.79
CA GLN A 940 14.38 19.32 -32.02
C GLN A 940 13.03 19.89 -31.57
N PHE A 941 12.96 20.54 -30.40
CA PHE A 941 11.73 21.22 -29.97
C PHE A 941 11.29 22.31 -30.95
N ILE A 942 12.23 23.10 -31.49
CA ILE A 942 11.92 24.12 -32.51
C ILE A 942 11.41 23.47 -33.80
N GLN A 943 12.01 22.36 -34.24
CA GLN A 943 11.58 21.62 -35.43
C GLN A 943 10.16 21.06 -35.27
N GLU A 944 9.76 20.67 -34.06
CA GLU A 944 8.40 20.23 -33.73
C GLU A 944 7.39 21.38 -33.54
N GLY A 945 7.81 22.64 -33.67
CA GLY A 945 6.95 23.81 -33.59
C GLY A 945 6.83 24.45 -32.21
N PHE A 946 7.67 24.07 -31.24
CA PHE A 946 7.77 24.73 -29.94
C PHE A 946 8.69 25.95 -30.01
N ALA A 947 8.59 26.86 -29.03
CA ALA A 947 9.48 28.01 -28.92
C ALA A 947 10.87 27.67 -28.34
N GLY A 948 11.16 26.38 -28.16
CA GLY A 948 12.29 25.82 -27.41
C GLY A 948 11.80 24.97 -26.23
N VAL A 949 12.65 24.76 -25.25
CA VAL A 949 12.40 24.02 -24.00
C VAL A 949 12.96 24.81 -22.83
N ILE A 950 12.34 24.70 -21.65
CA ILE A 950 12.88 25.20 -20.38
C ILE A 950 13.43 23.99 -19.62
N LEU A 951 14.73 24.01 -19.31
CA LEU A 951 15.42 22.90 -18.65
C LEU A 951 15.71 23.22 -17.19
N LEU A 952 15.23 22.35 -16.31
CA LEU A 952 15.45 22.39 -14.87
C LEU A 952 16.38 21.25 -14.46
N CYS A 953 17.33 21.50 -13.57
CA CYS A 953 18.13 20.45 -12.92
C CYS A 953 17.83 20.42 -11.42
N ASN A 954 17.65 19.22 -10.87
CA ASN A 954 17.66 19.02 -9.42
C ASN A 954 19.10 19.09 -8.89
N ASP A 955 19.29 19.69 -7.71
CA ASP A 955 20.51 19.63 -6.93
C ASP A 955 20.18 19.52 -5.44
N VAL A 956 20.72 18.48 -4.79
CA VAL A 956 20.58 18.19 -3.36
C VAL A 956 21.92 18.15 -2.61
N GLU A 957 23.02 18.30 -3.35
CA GLU A 957 24.39 18.26 -2.81
C GLU A 957 24.79 19.66 -2.32
N PHE A 958 24.19 20.71 -2.89
CA PHE A 958 24.45 22.10 -2.57
C PHE A 958 25.93 22.49 -2.70
N GLU A 959 26.74 21.80 -3.52
CA GLU A 959 28.16 22.10 -3.68
C GLU A 959 28.41 23.09 -4.82
N PHE A 960 29.26 24.10 -4.63
CA PHE A 960 29.48 25.16 -5.64
C PHE A 960 29.85 24.61 -7.03
N SER A 961 30.70 23.57 -7.07
CA SER A 961 31.11 22.94 -8.33
C SER A 961 29.95 22.27 -9.10
N HIS A 962 28.85 21.92 -8.43
CA HIS A 962 27.67 21.36 -9.09
C HIS A 962 26.95 22.44 -9.88
N TYR A 963 26.76 23.63 -9.30
CA TYR A 963 26.11 24.77 -9.98
C TYR A 963 26.91 25.23 -11.19
N GLU A 964 28.26 25.23 -11.10
CA GLU A 964 29.12 25.48 -12.27
C GLU A 964 28.85 24.47 -13.38
N ARG A 965 28.84 23.16 -13.08
CA ARG A 965 28.57 22.10 -14.06
C ARG A 965 27.16 22.20 -14.66
N ILE A 966 26.14 22.48 -13.85
CA ILE A 966 24.75 22.68 -14.31
C ILE A 966 24.69 23.85 -15.30
N LYS A 967 25.29 24.99 -14.96
CA LYS A 967 25.35 26.15 -15.85
C LYS A 967 26.15 25.85 -17.12
N GLU A 968 27.27 25.16 -16.99
CA GLU A 968 28.12 24.77 -18.13
C GLU A 968 27.42 23.80 -19.07
N CYS A 969 26.59 22.87 -18.59
CA CYS A 969 25.74 22.02 -19.41
C CYS A 969 24.68 22.82 -20.17
N GLY A 970 24.30 24.00 -19.66
CA GLY A 970 23.36 24.90 -20.33
C GLY A 970 21.91 24.79 -19.85
N PHE A 971 21.68 24.27 -18.64
CA PHE A 971 20.38 24.33 -17.97
C PHE A 971 19.94 25.77 -17.72
N ASP A 972 18.62 25.98 -17.67
CA ASP A 972 18.01 27.29 -17.47
C ASP A 972 17.80 27.58 -15.97
N TYR A 973 17.40 26.57 -15.19
CA TYR A 973 17.05 26.68 -13.79
C TYR A 973 17.60 25.52 -12.95
N VAL A 974 17.85 25.77 -11.67
CA VAL A 974 18.06 24.75 -10.62
C VAL A 974 16.90 24.75 -9.62
N PHE A 975 16.60 23.59 -9.07
CA PHE A 975 15.68 23.38 -7.95
C PHE A 975 16.21 22.23 -7.07
N SER A 976 15.48 21.86 -6.03
CA SER A 976 15.84 20.76 -5.12
C SER A 976 14.65 19.82 -4.88
N TYR A 977 14.95 18.57 -4.57
CA TYR A 977 14.00 17.53 -4.15
C TYR A 977 14.33 17.11 -2.72
N GLY A 978 13.34 16.78 -1.89
CA GLY A 978 13.57 16.43 -0.49
C GLY A 978 13.77 17.65 0.43
N GLN A 979 14.77 17.60 1.32
CA GLN A 979 14.93 18.57 2.41
C GLN A 979 15.10 20.02 1.93
N ASN A 980 14.16 20.89 2.34
CA ASN A 980 14.19 22.31 1.98
C ASN A 980 13.82 23.23 3.14
N THR A 981 14.83 23.81 3.79
CA THR A 981 14.67 24.87 4.80
C THR A 981 14.87 26.25 4.18
N GLN A 982 14.43 27.31 4.86
CA GLN A 982 14.69 28.71 4.43
C GLN A 982 16.19 28.99 4.24
N GLU A 983 17.04 28.41 5.09
CA GLU A 983 18.49 28.53 4.99
C GLU A 983 19.02 27.82 3.75
N LEU A 984 18.60 26.57 3.51
CA LEU A 984 19.00 25.81 2.31
C LEU A 984 18.57 26.52 1.04
N GLN A 985 17.34 27.03 0.98
CA GLN A 985 16.81 27.78 -0.15
C GLN A 985 17.58 29.10 -0.38
N SER A 986 17.94 29.82 0.69
CA SER A 986 18.76 31.03 0.60
C SER A 986 20.18 30.73 0.11
N ASN A 987 20.77 29.62 0.59
CA ASN A 987 22.10 29.16 0.18
C ASN A 987 22.12 28.69 -1.27
N GLN A 988 21.12 27.93 -1.70
CA GLN A 988 20.95 27.50 -3.08
C GLN A 988 20.81 28.70 -4.02
N LYS A 989 20.01 29.70 -3.65
CA LYS A 989 19.89 30.95 -4.39
C LYS A 989 21.24 31.65 -4.57
N ALA A 990 21.98 31.85 -3.47
CA ALA A 990 23.26 32.54 -3.49
C ALA A 990 24.29 31.82 -4.39
N LYS A 991 24.31 30.48 -4.35
CA LYS A 991 25.17 29.65 -5.21
C LYS A 991 24.77 29.73 -6.68
N ALA A 992 23.48 29.60 -6.99
CA ALA A 992 22.98 29.74 -8.36
C ALA A 992 23.35 31.11 -8.96
N GLU A 993 23.11 32.20 -8.21
CA GLU A 993 23.43 33.56 -8.67
C GLU A 993 24.93 33.79 -8.88
N SER A 994 25.79 33.15 -8.08
CA SER A 994 27.24 33.29 -8.20
C SER A 994 27.81 32.72 -9.52
N VAL A 995 27.04 31.88 -10.22
CA VAL A 995 27.39 31.30 -11.53
C VAL A 995 26.41 31.71 -12.65
N ASP A 996 25.58 32.75 -12.44
CA ASP A 996 24.56 33.20 -13.41
C ASP A 996 23.50 32.12 -13.74
N LEU A 997 23.18 31.23 -12.80
CA LEU A 997 22.10 30.25 -12.94
C LEU A 997 20.83 30.74 -12.24
N GLN A 998 19.65 30.51 -12.85
CA GLN A 998 18.37 30.86 -12.22
C GLN A 998 17.88 29.73 -11.32
N MET A 999 16.96 30.02 -10.40
CA MET A 999 16.43 29.06 -9.43
C MET A 999 14.91 29.11 -9.39
N ILE A 1000 14.29 27.95 -9.18
CA ILE A 1000 12.88 27.83 -8.76
C ILE A 1000 12.87 27.42 -7.28
N GLY A 1001 12.10 28.14 -6.46
CA GLY A 1001 11.98 27.84 -5.03
C GLY A 1001 11.20 26.55 -4.77
N VAL A 1002 11.54 25.85 -3.69
CA VAL A 1002 10.88 24.59 -3.29
C VAL A 1002 10.51 24.65 -1.82
N ALA A 1003 9.23 24.43 -1.51
CA ALA A 1003 8.71 24.26 -0.16
C ALA A 1003 8.59 22.78 0.18
N SER A 1004 9.20 22.34 1.28
CA SER A 1004 9.14 20.94 1.72
C SER A 1004 8.58 20.81 3.13
N THR A 1005 7.87 19.71 3.40
CA THR A 1005 7.54 19.29 4.77
C THR A 1005 8.72 18.63 5.46
N ASN A 1006 9.91 18.66 4.85
CA ASN A 1006 11.16 18.07 5.33
C ASN A 1006 11.15 16.53 5.34
N TRP A 1007 12.34 15.94 5.34
CA TRP A 1007 12.57 14.52 5.07
C TRP A 1007 12.68 13.71 6.36
N SER A 1008 12.09 12.51 6.39
CA SER A 1008 12.09 11.54 7.49
C SER A 1008 11.93 10.11 6.97
N ILE A 1009 13.01 9.33 7.00
CA ILE A 1009 13.07 7.95 6.46
C ILE A 1009 12.72 6.86 7.47
N GLU A 1010 12.13 7.21 8.60
CA GLU A 1010 11.81 6.27 9.70
C GLU A 1010 11.01 5.05 9.25
N ALA A 1011 10.17 5.19 8.22
CA ALA A 1011 9.38 4.08 7.70
C ALA A 1011 10.17 3.12 6.78
N TRP A 1012 11.31 3.55 6.24
CA TRP A 1012 12.16 2.72 5.37
C TRP A 1012 13.27 2.00 6.13
N ASP A 1013 13.77 2.59 7.21
CA ASP A 1013 14.93 2.07 7.93
C ASP A 1013 14.58 1.12 9.10
N GLU A 1014 15.62 0.51 9.69
CA GLU A 1014 15.49 -0.25 10.94
C GLU A 1014 14.97 0.62 12.10
N PRO A 1015 14.12 0.07 12.99
CA PRO A 1015 13.62 0.79 14.16
C PRO A 1015 14.76 1.42 14.99
N GLY A 1016 14.93 2.74 14.88
CA GLY A 1016 15.90 3.51 15.66
C GLY A 1016 16.91 4.37 14.88
N SER A 1017 16.96 4.32 13.55
CA SER A 1017 17.71 5.32 12.76
C SER A 1017 16.88 6.61 12.60
N TYR A 1018 17.10 7.55 13.51
CA TYR A 1018 16.46 8.86 13.43
C TYR A 1018 17.26 9.77 12.49
N GLU A 1019 17.12 9.58 11.18
CA GLU A 1019 17.52 10.59 10.19
C GLU A 1019 16.30 11.41 9.74
N GLY A 1020 16.33 12.71 10.07
CA GLY A 1020 15.33 13.68 9.63
C GLY A 1020 14.15 13.91 10.59
N TYR A 1021 13.26 14.83 10.21
CA TYR A 1021 12.00 15.12 10.91
C TYR A 1021 10.97 15.70 9.94
N GLN A 1022 9.71 15.31 10.05
CA GLN A 1022 8.63 15.97 9.33
C GLN A 1022 8.25 17.28 10.04
N ARG A 1023 8.08 18.34 9.25
CA ARG A 1023 7.85 19.72 9.71
C ARG A 1023 6.36 19.94 9.99
N ASP A 1024 6.05 20.53 11.13
CA ASP A 1024 4.67 20.88 11.49
C ASP A 1024 3.99 21.80 10.45
N PRO A 1025 2.68 21.62 10.17
CA PRO A 1025 1.94 22.46 9.22
C PRO A 1025 2.03 23.97 9.49
N GLU A 1026 2.06 24.41 10.75
CA GLU A 1026 2.21 25.83 11.08
C GLU A 1026 3.58 26.40 10.73
N LEU A 1027 4.64 25.59 10.84
CA LEU A 1027 6.00 25.96 10.43
C LEU A 1027 6.11 25.97 8.91
N PHE A 1028 5.52 24.98 8.25
CA PHE A 1028 5.43 24.95 6.80
C PHE A 1028 4.71 26.20 6.27
N GLU A 1029 3.57 26.60 6.84
CA GLU A 1029 2.88 27.84 6.45
C GLU A 1029 3.76 29.09 6.61
N GLN A 1030 4.62 29.13 7.64
CA GLN A 1030 5.57 30.23 7.82
C GLN A 1030 6.63 30.26 6.71
N ASP A 1031 7.14 29.10 6.28
CA ASP A 1031 8.05 29.02 5.14
C ASP A 1031 7.37 29.48 3.85
N LEU A 1032 6.12 29.07 3.62
CA LEU A 1032 5.36 29.53 2.46
C LEU A 1032 5.21 31.05 2.44
N LYS A 1033 4.88 31.66 3.59
CA LYS A 1033 4.81 33.12 3.73
C LYS A 1033 6.17 33.77 3.47
N TRP A 1034 7.25 33.18 3.97
CA TRP A 1034 8.60 33.68 3.70
C TRP A 1034 8.95 33.58 2.22
N MET A 1035 8.65 32.46 1.56
CA MET A 1035 8.90 32.27 0.14
C MET A 1035 8.15 33.30 -0.70
N ARG A 1036 6.85 33.45 -0.46
CA ARG A 1036 5.99 34.41 -1.15
C ARG A 1036 6.44 35.86 -0.97
N ASN A 1037 6.80 36.25 0.27
CA ASN A 1037 7.08 37.65 0.62
C ASN A 1037 8.56 38.05 0.42
N HIS A 1038 9.49 37.09 0.44
CA HIS A 1038 10.93 37.35 0.47
C HIS A 1038 11.71 36.61 -0.62
N LEU A 1039 11.57 35.28 -0.75
CA LEU A 1039 12.34 34.51 -1.72
C LEU A 1039 11.93 34.87 -3.16
N MET A 1040 10.67 34.67 -3.53
CA MET A 1040 10.19 34.88 -4.90
C MET A 1040 10.40 36.33 -5.38
N PRO A 1041 10.10 37.38 -4.57
CA PRO A 1041 10.37 38.75 -4.97
C PRO A 1041 11.85 39.12 -5.08
N SER A 1042 12.77 38.28 -4.59
CA SER A 1042 14.21 38.53 -4.67
C SER A 1042 14.88 38.04 -5.96
N PHE A 1043 14.17 37.24 -6.79
CA PHE A 1043 14.67 36.84 -8.11
C PHE A 1043 14.54 37.96 -9.14
N THR A 1044 15.30 37.88 -10.23
CA THR A 1044 15.29 38.89 -11.31
C THR A 1044 13.93 38.97 -12.01
N ASP A 1045 13.53 40.17 -12.47
CA ASP A 1045 12.17 40.45 -12.98
C ASP A 1045 11.68 39.49 -14.08
N ASN A 1046 12.58 38.97 -14.92
CA ASN A 1046 12.24 38.05 -16.01
C ASN A 1046 12.39 36.56 -15.63
N SER A 1047 12.74 36.25 -14.38
CA SER A 1047 12.91 34.88 -13.92
C SER A 1047 11.57 34.22 -13.60
N LEU A 1048 11.40 32.98 -14.06
CA LEU A 1048 10.24 32.16 -13.72
C LEU A 1048 10.14 31.91 -12.20
N GLY A 1049 11.25 31.96 -11.46
CA GLY A 1049 11.24 31.82 -9.99
C GLY A 1049 10.46 32.90 -9.24
N ARG A 1050 10.11 34.03 -9.90
CA ARG A 1050 9.23 35.06 -9.32
C ARG A 1050 7.76 34.66 -9.30
N SER A 1051 7.36 33.72 -10.15
CA SER A 1051 5.97 33.30 -10.33
C SER A 1051 5.79 31.81 -10.13
N MET A 1052 6.82 30.98 -10.25
CA MET A 1052 6.75 29.53 -10.11
C MET A 1052 7.35 29.07 -8.79
N LEU A 1053 6.69 28.12 -8.13
CA LEU A 1053 7.13 27.48 -6.90
C LEU A 1053 6.83 25.98 -6.96
N PHE A 1054 7.73 25.15 -6.45
CA PHE A 1054 7.49 23.73 -6.22
C PHE A 1054 7.14 23.40 -4.77
N PHE A 1055 6.38 22.33 -4.59
CA PHE A 1055 6.07 21.71 -3.32
C PHE A 1055 6.58 20.27 -3.30
N ASP A 1056 7.27 19.91 -2.22
CA ASP A 1056 7.93 18.63 -1.98
C ASP A 1056 7.36 17.99 -0.70
N ASN A 1057 6.63 16.88 -0.76
CA ASN A 1057 6.26 16.14 -1.95
C ASN A 1057 4.82 15.63 -1.84
N TRP A 1058 4.18 15.25 -2.96
CA TRP A 1058 2.79 14.79 -2.91
C TRP A 1058 2.66 13.56 -2.02
N ASN A 1059 3.34 12.47 -2.37
CA ASN A 1059 2.98 11.13 -1.89
C ASN A 1059 4.20 10.28 -1.47
N GLU A 1060 5.33 10.86 -1.09
CA GLU A 1060 6.51 10.09 -0.63
C GLU A 1060 6.34 9.56 0.81
N TYR A 1061 5.40 8.61 1.01
CA TYR A 1061 5.01 8.19 2.36
C TYR A 1061 6.12 7.57 3.17
N GLY A 1062 7.10 6.91 2.56
CA GLY A 1062 8.19 6.31 3.31
C GLY A 1062 9.35 7.27 3.61
N GLU A 1063 9.54 8.29 2.78
CA GLU A 1063 10.52 9.36 3.01
C GLU A 1063 9.97 10.53 3.85
N GLY A 1064 8.68 10.53 4.19
CA GLY A 1064 8.08 11.39 5.22
C GLY A 1064 7.84 12.86 4.83
N HIS A 1065 8.38 13.31 3.69
CA HIS A 1065 8.06 14.61 3.09
C HIS A 1065 6.72 14.61 2.33
N ILE A 1066 5.61 14.46 3.06
CA ILE A 1066 4.27 14.21 2.52
C ILE A 1066 3.36 15.43 2.66
N ILE A 1067 2.76 15.86 1.54
CA ILE A 1067 1.74 16.92 1.48
C ILE A 1067 0.34 16.35 1.20
N MET A 1068 0.25 15.18 0.57
CA MET A 1068 -1.02 14.51 0.34
C MET A 1068 -1.76 14.32 1.68
N PRO A 1069 -3.09 14.57 1.72
CA PRO A 1069 -3.83 14.42 2.96
C PRO A 1069 -3.75 13.01 3.54
N THR A 1070 -3.44 12.92 4.84
CA THR A 1070 -3.36 11.66 5.59
C THR A 1070 -4.43 11.60 6.70
N GLU A 1071 -4.68 10.41 7.24
CA GLU A 1071 -5.65 10.23 8.34
C GLU A 1071 -5.23 10.96 9.62
N GLY A 1072 -3.91 11.11 9.85
CA GLY A 1072 -3.34 11.86 10.98
C GLY A 1072 -3.32 13.38 10.76
N MET A 1073 -2.81 13.83 9.62
CA MET A 1073 -2.60 15.28 9.35
C MET A 1073 -3.75 15.97 8.63
N ARG A 1074 -4.71 15.19 8.11
CA ARG A 1074 -5.82 15.68 7.29
C ARG A 1074 -5.29 16.58 6.16
N PHE A 1075 -5.93 17.70 5.88
CA PHE A 1075 -5.59 18.60 4.77
C PHE A 1075 -4.60 19.70 5.16
N ALA A 1076 -4.02 19.68 6.37
CA ALA A 1076 -3.35 20.82 6.99
C ALA A 1076 -2.27 21.49 6.10
N TYR A 1077 -1.46 20.72 5.36
CA TYR A 1077 -0.45 21.26 4.45
C TYR A 1077 -1.04 21.89 3.19
N LEU A 1078 -2.02 21.25 2.54
CA LEU A 1078 -2.72 21.80 1.38
C LEU A 1078 -3.48 23.07 1.76
N ASP A 1079 -4.12 23.06 2.93
CA ASP A 1079 -4.80 24.20 3.51
C ASP A 1079 -3.84 25.39 3.75
N ALA A 1080 -2.61 25.11 4.18
CA ALA A 1080 -1.57 26.13 4.33
C ALA A 1080 -1.17 26.74 2.98
N ILE A 1081 -1.01 25.92 1.93
CA ILE A 1081 -0.74 26.39 0.56
C ILE A 1081 -1.87 27.31 0.10
N ARG A 1082 -3.12 26.86 0.22
CA ARG A 1082 -4.30 27.62 -0.17
C ARG A 1082 -4.37 28.96 0.57
N ARG A 1083 -4.18 28.99 1.89
CA ARG A 1083 -4.19 30.24 2.69
C ARG A 1083 -3.12 31.25 2.25
N VAL A 1084 -1.97 30.78 1.82
CA VAL A 1084 -0.83 31.66 1.48
C VAL A 1084 -0.92 32.16 0.04
N PHE A 1085 -1.31 31.32 -0.91
CA PHE A 1085 -1.24 31.67 -2.33
C PHE A 1085 -2.60 31.87 -3.00
N ALA A 1086 -3.68 31.24 -2.52
CA ALA A 1086 -4.98 31.38 -3.14
C ALA A 1086 -5.73 32.64 -2.68
N ASN A 1087 -6.40 33.29 -3.63
CA ASN A 1087 -7.37 34.36 -3.42
C ASN A 1087 -8.74 33.79 -3.01
N ALA A 1088 -8.76 32.76 -2.17
CA ALA A 1088 -9.96 32.04 -1.79
C ALA A 1088 -9.97 31.79 -0.27
N GLY A 1089 -11.17 31.81 0.33
CA GLY A 1089 -11.36 31.57 1.76
C GLY A 1089 -11.09 30.11 2.15
N PRO A 1090 -11.25 29.77 3.44
CA PRO A 1090 -11.15 28.40 3.94
C PRO A 1090 -11.95 27.42 3.06
N HIS A 1091 -11.37 26.26 2.79
CA HIS A 1091 -12.02 25.19 2.03
C HIS A 1091 -12.66 24.19 3.00
N LYS A 1092 -13.70 23.48 2.54
CA LYS A 1092 -14.28 22.36 3.29
C LYS A 1092 -13.99 21.10 2.50
N ASP A 1093 -13.00 20.36 2.97
CA ASP A 1093 -12.61 19.11 2.32
C ASP A 1093 -13.61 17.99 2.57
N ILE A 1094 -13.73 17.13 1.58
CA ILE A 1094 -14.44 15.86 1.67
C ILE A 1094 -13.44 14.75 1.36
N VAL A 1095 -13.67 13.58 1.95
CA VAL A 1095 -12.86 12.37 1.74
C VAL A 1095 -13.74 11.25 1.21
N PRO A 1096 -13.18 10.22 0.56
CA PRO A 1096 -13.97 9.12 0.04
C PRO A 1096 -14.57 8.32 1.18
N THR A 1097 -15.79 7.83 0.99
CA THR A 1097 -16.42 6.84 1.87
C THR A 1097 -15.72 5.49 1.77
N ALA A 1098 -15.95 4.59 2.72
CA ALA A 1098 -15.48 3.21 2.68
C ALA A 1098 -15.82 2.49 1.36
N LEU A 1099 -17.03 2.72 0.83
CA LEU A 1099 -17.48 2.14 -0.42
C LEU A 1099 -16.67 2.66 -1.61
N GLN A 1100 -16.40 3.97 -1.65
CA GLN A 1100 -15.55 4.57 -2.69
C GLN A 1100 -14.13 4.00 -2.60
N LYS A 1101 -13.51 4.00 -1.40
CA LYS A 1101 -12.17 3.41 -1.18
C LYS A 1101 -12.08 1.96 -1.65
N SER A 1102 -13.12 1.16 -1.40
CA SER A 1102 -13.15 -0.26 -1.80
C SER A 1102 -13.04 -0.51 -3.30
N ARG A 1103 -13.35 0.49 -4.15
CA ARG A 1103 -13.23 0.39 -5.62
C ARG A 1103 -11.80 0.52 -6.12
N PHE A 1104 -10.96 1.25 -5.39
CA PHE A 1104 -9.59 1.55 -5.80
C PHE A 1104 -8.51 1.04 -4.83
N ASP A 1105 -8.88 0.45 -3.70
CA ASP A 1105 -8.00 -0.32 -2.80
C ASP A 1105 -8.12 -1.82 -3.14
N THR A 1106 -7.64 -2.21 -4.32
CA THR A 1106 -7.86 -3.57 -4.88
C THR A 1106 -6.63 -4.47 -4.85
N LEU A 1107 -5.42 -3.89 -4.84
CA LEU A 1107 -4.17 -4.66 -4.91
C LEU A 1107 -3.53 -4.90 -3.53
N TYR A 1108 -3.67 -3.96 -2.59
CA TYR A 1108 -3.14 -4.14 -1.23
C TYR A 1108 -4.02 -5.15 -0.47
N PRO A 1109 -3.46 -6.23 0.10
CA PRO A 1109 -4.24 -7.23 0.81
C PRO A 1109 -4.56 -6.74 2.22
N HIS A 1110 -5.84 -6.64 2.55
CA HIS A 1110 -6.25 -6.36 3.93
C HIS A 1110 -6.47 -7.66 4.69
N GLY A 1111 -6.04 -7.63 5.95
CA GLY A 1111 -6.52 -8.47 7.02
C GLY A 1111 -6.35 -7.67 8.30
N ASP A 1112 -7.40 -7.57 9.11
CA ASP A 1112 -7.29 -7.01 10.46
C ASP A 1112 -6.30 -7.88 11.24
N TRP A 1113 -5.15 -7.30 11.56
CA TRP A 1113 -4.03 -7.98 12.20
C TRP A 1113 -4.28 -8.23 13.68
#